data_AF-A0A1V9ZWH0-F1
#
_entry.id   AF-A0A1V9ZWH0-F1
#
_cell.length_a   1.000
_cell.length_b   1.000
_cell.length_c   1.000
_cell.angle_alpha   90.00
_cell.angle_beta   90.00
_cell.angle_gamma   90.00
#
_symmetry.space_group_name_H-M   'P 1'
#
loop_
_entity.id
_entity.type
_entity.pdbx_description
1 polymer ?
#
loop_
_entity_poly.entity_id
_entity_poly.type
_entity_poly.pdbx_seq_one_letter_code
_entity_poly.pdbx_strand_id
1 'polypeptide(L)'
;MDANSTSVFTPTPGALASEHLGAAPVLPGNVLWSNDGKIVCVAHDSLLIVTFVNKELTRYLLEPPFVSRTHIAMSKRPENMQYPLPPPKIDESNEAEEPGAVTYRILNSFDPVTSANARELSLAKPDCDCYLQAVWGPRGTAPNATCALVALTTSNRILLFFPTALNLTWELTAVLSDTLAKYIDLVIDTYDSLPADPYMMIPLARASKRQKKEKSYAEKCDFMATISIAWSSSSLLAFCGKRLTTIWQFDQDSQTFLKPEPVAAIDTGVYGWPSSSVWSKDSSLLFIGTSSGNVLHIGLERGKFVIKQVWSTPGHQSVASVTATSSSVVAASGHTITTFSISTGAKVSSWTAHTGSITCVVAKQFEDAIFTSSIDGSIKSWEVSGQEVSIKHLPSKGYPVYGLSISPNDFQLSCAHLIPPAARPCRTTQADTTYTRVSGGLEHFATAPLSDTTWLTETLSKVLNQKSDRISSLYDLLALCYHDAQTRSSKDFDPQLFNEDNQDAKPIYLPLVDELCKEYASMTDSNTTWKPPKQLQVAYQIWSCLRPKSCPTWIVKAILCYWAEKGVLAASKVNVSLSVQTSALLMTDYLWITYHEASGAHVPFTLRPATKAAMQTIYSKYGNKADKARLESNQGSLPPREFCNLCSAPVVLTSDFLTATCTNNHELERSFMNFKLVTSNEVWKCLTCEAFADDEGSASTFYMSKEDKNIIHCRLCGSYCQQLTY
;
A
#
# COMPACT_ATOMS: atom_id res chain seq x y z
N MET A 1 -37.95 -9.59 6.37
CA MET A 1 -37.86 -10.17 5.01
C MET A 1 -38.79 -9.34 4.15
N ASP A 2 -38.26 -8.33 3.48
CA ASP A 2 -38.97 -7.64 2.39
C ASP A 2 -38.50 -8.26 1.07
N ALA A 3 -39.43 -8.94 0.41
CA ALA A 3 -39.18 -9.89 -0.67
C ALA A 3 -39.23 -9.24 -2.07
N ASN A 4 -38.76 -8.00 -2.22
CA ASN A 4 -38.83 -7.27 -3.50
C ASN A 4 -37.55 -6.52 -3.92
N SER A 5 -36.41 -6.69 -3.24
CA SER A 5 -35.16 -6.13 -3.74
C SER A 5 -34.62 -6.99 -4.89
N THR A 6 -34.48 -6.36 -6.05
CA THR A 6 -33.52 -6.79 -7.08
C THR A 6 -32.16 -7.03 -6.41
N SER A 7 -31.39 -8.00 -6.90
CA SER A 7 -30.07 -8.41 -6.40
C SER A 7 -29.00 -7.32 -6.62
N VAL A 8 -29.25 -6.13 -6.10
CA VAL A 8 -28.35 -4.99 -6.13
C VAL A 8 -27.62 -4.99 -4.79
N PHE A 9 -26.30 -4.97 -4.84
CA PHE A 9 -25.47 -4.80 -3.67
C PHE A 9 -25.90 -3.54 -2.90
N THR A 10 -26.35 -3.72 -1.66
CA THR A 10 -26.73 -2.62 -0.78
C THR A 10 -25.58 -2.36 0.21
N PRO A 11 -24.98 -1.17 0.20
CA PRO A 11 -23.86 -0.90 1.08
C PRO A 11 -24.27 -0.87 2.55
N THR A 12 -23.37 -1.31 3.43
CA THR A 12 -23.59 -1.29 4.89
C THR A 12 -23.82 0.14 5.38
N PRO A 13 -24.82 0.39 6.25
CA PRO A 13 -25.00 1.69 6.90
C PRO A 13 -23.75 2.06 7.71
N GLY A 14 -23.01 3.09 7.26
CA GLY A 14 -21.74 3.51 7.87
C GLY A 14 -20.50 3.31 6.99
N ALA A 15 -20.64 2.67 5.83
CA ALA A 15 -19.58 2.63 4.82
C ALA A 15 -19.33 4.05 4.27
N LEU A 16 -18.05 4.43 4.17
CA LEU A 16 -17.59 5.70 3.58
C LEU A 16 -17.76 5.68 2.06
N ALA A 17 -17.42 4.54 1.47
CA ALA A 17 -17.49 4.27 0.05
C ALA A 17 -17.68 2.78 -0.15
N SER A 18 -18.33 2.43 -1.26
CA SER A 18 -18.65 1.07 -1.59
C SER A 18 -18.54 0.85 -3.09
N GLU A 19 -17.93 -0.26 -3.50
CA GLU A 19 -17.71 -0.60 -4.90
C GLU A 19 -18.25 -2.00 -5.19
N HIS A 20 -18.79 -2.19 -6.39
CA HIS A 20 -19.23 -3.49 -6.84
C HIS A 20 -18.08 -4.29 -7.45
N LEU A 21 -17.88 -5.53 -7.01
CA LEU A 21 -16.93 -6.46 -7.60
C LEU A 21 -17.67 -7.34 -8.61
N GLY A 22 -17.29 -7.24 -9.88
CA GLY A 22 -17.89 -8.01 -10.97
C GLY A 22 -17.63 -9.52 -10.91
N ALA A 23 -16.74 -9.95 -10.01
CA ALA A 23 -16.40 -11.34 -9.75
C ALA A 23 -16.13 -11.57 -8.25
N ALA A 24 -16.32 -12.81 -7.81
CA ALA A 24 -16.09 -13.21 -6.43
C ALA A 24 -14.62 -13.53 -6.16
N PRO A 25 -14.15 -13.26 -4.93
CA PRO A 25 -12.90 -13.84 -4.45
C PRO A 25 -13.01 -15.36 -4.27
N VAL A 26 -11.91 -16.06 -4.55
CA VAL A 26 -11.81 -17.52 -4.44
C VAL A 26 -11.41 -17.95 -3.03
N LEU A 27 -10.48 -17.22 -2.42
CA LEU A 27 -9.92 -17.50 -1.11
C LEU A 27 -10.11 -16.30 -0.17
N PRO A 28 -10.16 -16.53 1.15
CA PRO A 28 -10.13 -15.44 2.12
C PRO A 28 -8.77 -14.72 2.09
N GLY A 29 -8.74 -13.47 2.55
CA GLY A 29 -7.51 -12.65 2.56
C GLY A 29 -7.21 -12.00 1.20
N ASN A 30 -8.26 -11.65 0.46
CA ASN A 30 -8.18 -11.20 -0.92
C ASN A 30 -8.06 -9.66 -1.08
N VAL A 31 -8.09 -8.89 0.00
CA VAL A 31 -7.97 -7.42 -0.04
C VAL A 31 -6.69 -7.03 0.66
N LEU A 32 -5.86 -6.19 0.03
CA LEU A 32 -4.62 -5.69 0.62
C LEU A 32 -4.35 -4.24 0.24
N TRP A 33 -3.90 -3.47 1.23
CA TRP A 33 -3.42 -2.10 1.06
C TRP A 33 -1.92 -2.03 0.81
N SER A 34 -1.53 -1.12 -0.08
CA SER A 34 -0.13 -0.80 -0.36
C SER A 34 0.33 0.43 0.43
N ASN A 35 1.64 0.58 0.59
CA ASN A 35 2.26 1.74 1.22
C ASN A 35 2.14 3.04 0.40
N ASP A 36 1.78 2.96 -0.87
CA ASP A 36 1.53 4.09 -1.76
C ASP A 36 0.02 4.38 -1.95
N GLY A 37 -0.84 3.83 -1.09
CA GLY A 37 -2.26 4.21 -1.04
C GLY A 37 -3.14 3.56 -2.10
N LYS A 38 -2.76 2.37 -2.57
CA LYS A 38 -3.55 1.55 -3.49
C LYS A 38 -4.13 0.36 -2.74
N ILE A 39 -5.27 -0.12 -3.21
CA ILE A 39 -5.88 -1.35 -2.74
C ILE A 39 -5.88 -2.33 -3.90
N VAL A 40 -5.46 -3.57 -3.66
CA VAL A 40 -5.74 -4.68 -4.56
C VAL A 40 -6.83 -5.54 -3.96
N CYS A 41 -7.81 -5.90 -4.79
CA CYS A 41 -8.80 -6.92 -4.49
C CYS A 41 -8.63 -8.06 -5.50
N VAL A 42 -8.29 -9.25 -5.00
CA VAL A 42 -8.18 -10.47 -5.79
C VAL A 42 -9.58 -11.00 -6.05
N ALA A 43 -9.99 -11.00 -7.30
CA ALA A 43 -11.16 -11.74 -7.77
C ALA A 43 -10.72 -12.91 -8.66
N HIS A 44 -11.61 -13.87 -8.89
CA HIS A 44 -11.30 -15.11 -9.60
C HIS A 44 -10.61 -14.89 -10.96
N ASP A 45 -11.13 -13.98 -11.80
CA ASP A 45 -10.67 -13.75 -13.18
C ASP A 45 -9.82 -12.47 -13.35
N SER A 46 -9.71 -11.65 -12.31
CA SER A 46 -9.06 -10.35 -12.39
C SER A 46 -8.58 -9.83 -11.04
N LEU A 47 -7.53 -9.02 -11.06
CA LEU A 47 -7.14 -8.19 -9.92
C LEU A 47 -7.73 -6.79 -10.13
N LEU A 48 -8.60 -6.35 -9.22
CA LEU A 48 -9.05 -4.96 -9.17
C LEU A 48 -8.04 -4.15 -8.35
N ILE A 49 -7.52 -3.08 -8.93
CA ILE A 49 -6.63 -2.15 -8.24
C ILE A 49 -7.31 -0.79 -8.18
N VAL A 50 -7.59 -0.34 -6.95
CA VAL A 50 -8.18 0.95 -6.64
C VAL A 50 -7.06 1.88 -6.18
N THR A 51 -6.86 2.99 -6.89
CA THR A 51 -5.86 4.01 -6.55
C THR A 51 -6.56 5.29 -6.09
N PHE A 52 -6.29 5.70 -4.85
CA PHE A 52 -6.75 6.98 -4.30
C PHE A 52 -5.77 8.08 -4.67
N VAL A 53 -6.30 9.27 -4.97
CA VAL A 53 -5.53 10.47 -5.35
C VAL A 53 -4.64 10.18 -6.58
N ASN A 54 -5.26 9.79 -7.70
CA ASN A 54 -4.53 9.64 -8.96
C ASN A 54 -4.36 10.98 -9.67
N LYS A 55 -3.43 11.79 -9.17
CA LYS A 55 -3.05 13.07 -9.80
C LYS A 55 -2.11 12.90 -11.00
N GLU A 56 -1.61 11.70 -11.29
CA GLU A 56 -0.83 11.48 -12.51
C GLU A 56 -1.68 11.73 -13.77
N LEU A 57 -3.01 11.56 -13.65
CA LEU A 57 -3.99 11.85 -14.67
C LEU A 57 -4.19 13.35 -14.97
N THR A 58 -3.71 14.28 -14.14
CA THR A 58 -3.86 15.73 -14.41
C THR A 58 -3.20 16.17 -15.72
N ARG A 59 -2.31 15.34 -16.28
CA ARG A 59 -1.69 15.58 -17.60
C ARG A 59 -2.66 15.48 -18.76
N TYR A 60 -3.71 14.68 -18.62
CA TYR A 60 -4.67 14.38 -19.68
C TYR A 60 -6.07 14.88 -19.36
N LEU A 61 -6.39 14.98 -18.07
CA LEU A 61 -7.68 15.40 -17.56
C LEU A 61 -7.51 16.68 -16.75
N LEU A 62 -8.28 17.72 -17.08
CA LEU A 62 -8.31 18.96 -16.31
C LEU A 62 -8.74 18.71 -14.85
N GLU A 63 -9.65 17.76 -14.65
CA GLU A 63 -10.12 17.32 -13.34
C GLU A 63 -10.05 15.79 -13.28
N PRO A 64 -8.92 15.21 -12.82
CA PRO A 64 -8.80 13.77 -12.73
C PRO A 64 -9.73 13.22 -11.64
N PRO A 65 -10.20 11.98 -11.79
CA PRO A 65 -10.99 11.35 -10.74
C PRO A 65 -10.13 11.13 -9.49
N PHE A 66 -10.69 11.43 -8.31
CA PHE A 66 -10.01 11.18 -7.05
C PHE A 66 -9.75 9.69 -6.83
N VAL A 67 -10.68 8.82 -7.25
CA VAL A 67 -10.55 7.37 -7.21
C VAL A 67 -10.48 6.85 -8.64
N SER A 68 -9.40 6.13 -8.96
CA SER A 68 -9.23 5.48 -10.26
C SER A 68 -9.17 3.96 -10.10
N ARG A 69 -9.66 3.24 -11.11
CA ARG A 69 -9.79 1.77 -11.09
C ARG A 69 -9.06 1.20 -12.28
N THR A 70 -8.26 0.18 -12.02
CA THR A 70 -7.55 -0.59 -13.04
C THR A 70 -7.78 -2.06 -12.79
N HIS A 71 -7.91 -2.84 -13.87
CA HIS A 71 -8.13 -4.27 -13.79
C HIS A 71 -6.98 -4.99 -14.48
N ILE A 72 -6.38 -5.96 -13.80
CA ILE A 72 -5.45 -6.92 -14.41
C ILE A 72 -6.26 -8.17 -14.71
N ALA A 73 -6.80 -8.26 -15.93
CA ALA A 73 -7.49 -9.46 -16.38
C ALA A 73 -6.49 -10.58 -16.67
N MET A 74 -6.84 -11.82 -16.32
CA MET A 74 -6.08 -12.97 -16.80
C MET A 74 -6.26 -13.13 -18.31
N SER A 75 -5.17 -13.11 -19.06
CA SER A 75 -5.19 -13.51 -20.47
C SER A 75 -5.41 -15.02 -20.58
N LYS A 76 -5.90 -15.48 -21.74
CA LYS A 76 -5.87 -16.91 -22.07
C LYS A 76 -4.44 -17.43 -21.94
N ARG A 77 -4.30 -18.68 -21.50
CA ARG A 77 -2.99 -19.34 -21.36
C ARG A 77 -2.26 -19.28 -22.70
N PRO A 78 -1.07 -18.63 -22.80
CA PRO A 78 -0.33 -18.60 -24.05
C PRO A 78 0.14 -20.01 -24.42
N GLU A 79 0.16 -20.35 -25.71
CA GLU A 79 0.57 -21.69 -26.19
C GLU A 79 2.00 -22.05 -25.72
N ASN A 80 2.87 -21.06 -25.56
CA ASN A 80 4.26 -21.23 -25.10
C ASN A 80 4.40 -21.13 -23.56
N MET A 81 3.33 -21.34 -22.80
CA MET A 81 3.38 -21.27 -21.34
C MET A 81 4.26 -22.39 -20.77
N GLN A 82 5.34 -22.02 -20.10
CA GLN A 82 6.17 -22.96 -19.36
C GLN A 82 5.54 -23.29 -18.01
N TYR A 83 5.16 -24.56 -17.81
CA TYR A 83 4.72 -25.05 -16.51
C TYR A 83 5.92 -25.47 -15.67
N PRO A 84 5.91 -25.22 -14.34
CA PRO A 84 6.94 -25.74 -13.45
C PRO A 84 7.11 -27.25 -13.55
N LEU A 85 6.00 -27.98 -13.72
CA LEU A 85 6.01 -29.41 -14.05
C LEU A 85 5.14 -29.65 -15.29
N PRO A 86 5.67 -30.27 -16.34
CA PRO A 86 4.87 -30.61 -17.50
C PRO A 86 3.85 -31.70 -17.14
N PRO A 87 2.66 -31.70 -17.76
CA PRO A 87 1.69 -32.78 -17.56
C PRO A 87 2.34 -34.13 -17.92
N PRO A 88 2.11 -35.19 -17.12
CA PRO A 88 2.72 -36.49 -17.34
C PRO A 88 2.21 -37.07 -18.67
N LYS A 89 3.07 -37.75 -19.43
CA LYS A 89 2.67 -38.40 -20.69
C LYS A 89 1.80 -39.62 -20.38
N ILE A 90 0.84 -39.91 -21.27
CA ILE A 90 0.10 -41.18 -21.24
C ILE A 90 1.08 -42.29 -21.58
N ASP A 91 1.29 -43.21 -20.64
CA ASP A 91 2.12 -44.39 -20.84
C ASP A 91 1.16 -45.57 -21.07
N GLU A 92 0.91 -45.91 -22.34
CA GLU A 92 -0.04 -46.97 -22.74
C GLU A 92 0.34 -48.36 -22.19
N SER A 93 1.54 -48.50 -21.63
CA SER A 93 2.10 -49.73 -21.09
C SER A 93 1.76 -50.00 -19.60
N ASN A 94 1.34 -48.98 -18.84
CA ASN A 94 1.01 -49.09 -17.41
C ASN A 94 -0.51 -48.92 -17.19
N GLU A 95 -1.21 -50.01 -16.85
CA GLU A 95 -2.66 -50.00 -16.59
C GLU A 95 -3.07 -49.20 -15.33
N ALA A 96 -2.11 -48.85 -14.45
CA ALA A 96 -2.36 -48.08 -13.24
C ALA A 96 -1.66 -46.72 -13.32
N GLU A 97 -2.39 -45.69 -13.76
CA GLU A 97 -1.91 -44.30 -13.68
C GLU A 97 -1.80 -43.83 -12.22
N GLU A 98 -0.80 -43.00 -11.92
CA GLU A 98 -0.63 -42.46 -10.57
C GLU A 98 -1.84 -41.59 -10.15
N PRO A 99 -2.28 -41.65 -8.88
CA PRO A 99 -3.40 -40.86 -8.39
C PRO A 99 -3.20 -39.35 -8.67
N GLY A 100 -4.19 -38.70 -9.27
CA GLY A 100 -4.17 -37.27 -9.58
C GLY A 100 -3.53 -36.88 -10.91
N ALA A 101 -2.80 -37.79 -11.58
CA ALA A 101 -2.17 -37.52 -12.88
C ALA A 101 -3.19 -37.37 -14.02
N VAL A 102 -4.32 -38.08 -13.95
CA VAL A 102 -5.45 -37.98 -14.88
C VAL A 102 -6.07 -36.58 -14.82
N THR A 103 -6.47 -36.15 -13.62
CA THR A 103 -7.14 -34.87 -13.40
C THR A 103 -6.22 -33.71 -13.78
N TYR A 104 -4.94 -33.78 -13.44
CA TYR A 104 -3.97 -32.75 -13.81
C TYR A 104 -3.78 -32.65 -15.34
N ARG A 105 -3.73 -33.79 -16.04
CA ARG A 105 -3.71 -33.81 -17.51
C ARG A 105 -4.96 -33.19 -18.11
N ILE A 106 -6.15 -33.55 -17.63
CA ILE A 106 -7.43 -33.03 -18.13
C ILE A 106 -7.54 -31.51 -17.90
N LEU A 107 -7.08 -31.01 -16.74
CA LEU A 107 -7.12 -29.57 -16.43
C LEU A 107 -6.09 -28.73 -17.21
N ASN A 108 -5.04 -29.37 -17.74
CA ASN A 108 -3.93 -28.70 -18.44
C ASN A 108 -3.76 -29.16 -19.89
N SER A 109 -4.65 -29.98 -20.43
CA SER A 109 -4.69 -30.32 -21.85
C SER A 109 -5.27 -29.13 -22.62
N PHE A 110 -4.48 -28.57 -23.53
CA PHE A 110 -4.93 -27.53 -24.47
C PHE A 110 -5.89 -28.08 -25.54
N ASP A 111 -5.97 -29.40 -25.66
CA ASP A 111 -6.88 -30.07 -26.57
C ASP A 111 -8.30 -30.09 -25.99
N PRO A 112 -9.33 -29.75 -26.78
CA PRO A 112 -10.72 -29.86 -26.33
C PRO A 112 -11.02 -31.32 -26.01
N VAL A 113 -11.17 -31.63 -24.72
CA VAL A 113 -11.50 -32.99 -24.27
C VAL A 113 -12.95 -33.29 -24.66
N THR A 114 -13.13 -34.04 -25.74
CA THR A 114 -14.41 -34.67 -26.09
C THR A 114 -14.59 -35.95 -25.28
N SER A 115 -14.75 -35.84 -23.95
CA SER A 115 -15.05 -37.01 -23.13
C SER A 115 -16.53 -37.41 -23.30
N ALA A 116 -16.80 -38.71 -23.48
CA ALA A 116 -18.17 -39.22 -23.51
C ALA A 116 -18.85 -39.20 -22.13
N ASN A 117 -18.09 -38.91 -21.07
CA ASN A 117 -18.55 -38.84 -19.69
C ASN A 117 -18.89 -37.40 -19.31
N ALA A 118 -20.19 -37.10 -19.15
CA ALA A 118 -20.67 -35.75 -18.82
C ALA A 118 -20.08 -35.17 -17.52
N ARG A 119 -19.60 -36.00 -16.58
CA ARG A 119 -18.90 -35.56 -15.36
C ARG A 119 -17.48 -35.05 -15.61
N GLU A 120 -16.81 -35.55 -16.65
CA GLU A 120 -15.49 -35.09 -17.07
C GLU A 120 -15.61 -33.85 -17.96
N LEU A 121 -16.69 -33.75 -18.74
CA LEU A 121 -17.01 -32.56 -19.53
C LEU A 121 -17.28 -31.32 -18.66
N SER A 122 -17.82 -31.49 -17.44
CA SER A 122 -18.04 -30.38 -16.49
C SER A 122 -16.75 -29.87 -15.82
N LEU A 123 -15.64 -30.63 -15.92
CA LEU A 123 -14.31 -30.20 -15.49
C LEU A 123 -13.57 -29.47 -16.62
N ALA A 124 -14.00 -29.66 -17.87
CA ALA A 124 -13.43 -29.04 -19.06
C ALA A 124 -14.05 -27.65 -19.33
N LYS A 125 -13.73 -26.67 -18.46
CA LYS A 125 -13.51 -25.23 -18.74
C LYS A 125 -13.26 -24.44 -17.44
N PRO A 126 -12.44 -23.37 -17.46
CA PRO A 126 -12.13 -22.52 -18.62
C PRO A 126 -10.68 -22.57 -19.09
N ASP A 127 -10.45 -22.12 -20.32
CA ASP A 127 -9.15 -21.86 -20.97
C ASP A 127 -8.27 -20.81 -20.25
N CYS A 128 -8.57 -20.48 -18.99
CA CYS A 128 -8.03 -19.35 -18.23
C CYS A 128 -7.64 -19.77 -16.81
N ASP A 129 -6.42 -19.40 -16.40
CA ASP A 129 -5.99 -19.48 -15.01
C ASP A 129 -6.72 -18.45 -14.13
N CYS A 130 -6.72 -18.68 -12.82
CA CYS A 130 -7.38 -17.82 -11.83
C CYS A 130 -6.35 -17.28 -10.84
N TYR A 131 -6.58 -16.08 -10.31
CA TYR A 131 -5.76 -15.55 -9.22
C TYR A 131 -6.19 -16.14 -7.87
N LEU A 132 -5.22 -16.55 -7.06
CA LEU A 132 -5.41 -17.08 -5.72
C LEU A 132 -5.09 -16.05 -4.64
N GLN A 133 -3.96 -15.37 -4.78
CA GLN A 133 -3.47 -14.39 -3.80
C GLN A 133 -2.71 -13.28 -4.54
N ALA A 134 -2.66 -12.09 -3.96
CA ALA A 134 -1.75 -11.03 -4.37
C ALA A 134 -1.04 -10.48 -3.13
N VAL A 135 0.12 -9.83 -3.29
CA VAL A 135 0.89 -9.20 -2.20
C VAL A 135 1.60 -7.96 -2.73
N TRP A 136 1.54 -6.87 -1.97
CA TRP A 136 2.28 -5.64 -2.27
C TRP A 136 3.72 -5.70 -1.79
N GLY A 137 4.64 -5.22 -2.63
CA GLY A 137 6.02 -4.96 -2.22
C GLY A 137 6.16 -3.66 -1.43
N PRO A 138 7.25 -3.50 -0.66
CA PRO A 138 7.57 -2.23 -0.06
C PRO A 138 7.71 -1.14 -1.11
N ARG A 139 7.53 0.10 -0.69
CA ARG A 139 7.63 1.26 -1.57
C ARG A 139 9.05 1.39 -2.11
N GLY A 140 9.19 1.57 -3.42
CA GLY A 140 10.49 1.60 -4.10
C GLY A 140 10.92 0.26 -4.70
N THR A 141 10.08 -0.77 -4.64
CA THR A 141 10.29 -2.03 -5.38
C THR A 141 9.94 -1.92 -6.86
N ALA A 142 9.17 -0.90 -7.24
CA ALA A 142 8.86 -0.56 -8.62
C ALA A 142 9.41 0.83 -8.96
N PRO A 143 9.56 1.16 -10.26
CA PRO A 143 10.01 2.47 -10.71
C PRO A 143 9.23 3.63 -10.07
N ASN A 144 9.87 4.80 -9.94
CA ASN A 144 9.26 6.02 -9.41
C ASN A 144 8.79 5.93 -7.95
N ALA A 145 9.48 5.13 -7.12
CA ALA A 145 9.15 4.94 -5.71
C ALA A 145 7.70 4.44 -5.48
N THR A 146 7.19 3.62 -6.41
CA THR A 146 5.89 2.94 -6.31
C THR A 146 6.03 1.54 -5.70
N CYS A 147 4.91 0.90 -5.36
CA CYS A 147 4.91 -0.48 -4.88
C CYS A 147 4.73 -1.46 -6.05
N ALA A 148 5.56 -2.50 -6.12
CA ALA A 148 5.35 -3.62 -7.02
C ALA A 148 4.23 -4.54 -6.52
N LEU A 149 3.57 -5.27 -7.43
CA LEU A 149 2.54 -6.25 -7.09
C LEU A 149 2.99 -7.64 -7.50
N VAL A 150 2.92 -8.60 -6.59
CA VAL A 150 3.12 -10.02 -6.88
C VAL A 150 1.79 -10.74 -6.77
N ALA A 151 1.46 -11.60 -7.74
CA ALA A 151 0.26 -12.41 -7.72
C ALA A 151 0.57 -13.90 -7.89
N LEU A 152 -0.21 -14.73 -7.22
CA LEU A 152 -0.19 -16.19 -7.29
C LEU A 152 -1.41 -16.67 -8.09
N THR A 153 -1.20 -17.60 -9.01
CA THR A 153 -2.27 -18.22 -9.81
C THR A 153 -2.54 -19.68 -9.43
N THR A 154 -3.68 -20.21 -9.85
CA THR A 154 -4.03 -21.65 -9.73
C THR A 154 -3.06 -22.57 -10.46
N SER A 155 -2.38 -22.09 -11.51
CA SER A 155 -1.32 -22.81 -12.23
C SER A 155 0.04 -22.76 -11.53
N ASN A 156 0.09 -22.31 -10.27
CA ASN A 156 1.31 -22.17 -9.48
C ASN A 156 2.34 -21.21 -10.11
N ARG A 157 1.84 -20.16 -10.77
CA ARG A 157 2.68 -19.10 -11.32
C ARG A 157 2.72 -17.93 -10.36
N ILE A 158 3.93 -17.42 -10.16
CA ILE A 158 4.18 -16.22 -9.37
C ILE A 158 4.52 -15.11 -10.37
N LEU A 159 3.60 -14.18 -10.53
CA LEU A 159 3.65 -13.12 -11.52
C LEU A 159 4.01 -11.80 -10.84
N LEU A 160 5.01 -11.09 -11.37
CA LEU A 160 5.40 -9.76 -10.92
C LEU A 160 4.85 -8.71 -11.88
N PHE A 161 4.16 -7.71 -11.34
CA PHE A 161 3.61 -6.59 -12.08
C PHE A 161 4.20 -5.28 -11.58
N PHE A 162 4.60 -4.42 -12.53
CA PHE A 162 4.91 -3.03 -12.23
C PHE A 162 3.83 -2.12 -12.81
N PRO A 163 3.50 -1.03 -12.11
CA PRO A 163 2.69 0.01 -12.69
C PRO A 163 3.46 0.70 -13.81
N THR A 164 2.77 1.07 -14.88
CA THR A 164 3.29 2.06 -15.81
C THR A 164 3.47 3.42 -15.12
N ALA A 165 4.24 4.32 -15.72
CA ALA A 165 4.56 5.64 -15.14
C ALA A 165 3.34 6.52 -14.79
N LEU A 166 2.13 6.12 -15.19
CA LEU A 166 0.85 6.80 -14.95
C LEU A 166 -0.16 5.92 -14.17
N ASN A 167 0.27 4.75 -13.67
CA ASN A 167 -0.57 3.78 -12.97
C ASN A 167 -1.87 3.39 -13.72
N LEU A 168 -1.89 3.54 -15.05
CA LEU A 168 -3.05 3.23 -15.89
C LEU A 168 -3.15 1.75 -16.23
N THR A 169 -2.01 1.11 -16.38
CA THR A 169 -1.87 -0.28 -16.76
C THR A 169 -0.79 -0.93 -15.91
N TRP A 170 -0.98 -2.21 -15.65
CA TRP A 170 -0.06 -3.04 -14.90
C TRP A 170 0.51 -4.08 -15.84
N GLU A 171 1.77 -3.88 -16.23
CA GLU A 171 2.44 -4.76 -17.17
C GLU A 171 3.07 -5.94 -16.41
N LEU A 172 2.93 -7.14 -16.96
CA LEU A 172 3.61 -8.32 -16.45
C LEU A 172 5.11 -8.18 -16.78
N THR A 173 5.93 -8.03 -15.75
CA THR A 173 7.37 -7.77 -15.91
C THR A 173 8.19 -9.04 -15.81
N ALA A 174 7.87 -9.92 -14.88
CA ALA A 174 8.60 -11.15 -14.66
C ALA A 174 7.73 -12.28 -14.12
N VAL A 175 8.23 -13.50 -14.30
CA VAL A 175 7.64 -14.73 -13.77
C VAL A 175 8.63 -15.33 -12.77
N LEU A 176 8.36 -15.14 -11.48
CA LEU A 176 9.25 -15.57 -10.40
C LEU A 176 9.19 -17.09 -10.14
N SER A 177 8.14 -17.76 -10.63
CA SER A 177 8.02 -19.22 -10.51
C SER A 177 9.10 -19.97 -11.28
N ASP A 178 9.66 -19.39 -12.35
CA ASP A 178 10.62 -20.08 -13.22
C ASP A 178 12.00 -20.20 -12.53
N THR A 179 12.39 -19.19 -11.75
CA THR A 179 13.58 -19.26 -10.89
C THR A 179 13.38 -20.22 -9.73
N LEU A 180 12.18 -20.24 -9.15
CA LEU A 180 11.84 -21.16 -8.06
C LEU A 180 11.88 -22.63 -8.54
N ALA A 181 11.30 -22.92 -9.70
CA ALA A 181 11.29 -24.26 -10.28
C ALA A 181 12.72 -24.78 -10.52
N LYS A 182 13.60 -23.97 -11.12
CA LYS A 182 15.02 -24.31 -11.32
C LYS A 182 15.73 -24.64 -10.01
N TYR A 183 15.47 -23.89 -8.95
CA TYR A 183 16.04 -24.17 -7.64
C TYR A 183 15.51 -25.47 -7.05
N ILE A 184 14.20 -25.70 -7.10
CA ILE A 184 13.60 -26.91 -6.53
C ILE A 184 14.09 -28.16 -7.27
N ASP A 185 14.24 -28.12 -8.60
CA ASP A 185 14.79 -29.25 -9.37
C ASP A 185 16.21 -29.65 -8.93
N LEU A 186 17.00 -28.71 -8.42
CA LEU A 186 18.35 -28.99 -7.90
C LEU A 186 18.34 -29.66 -6.53
N VAL A 187 17.33 -29.40 -5.70
CA VAL A 187 17.30 -29.80 -4.29
C VAL A 187 16.28 -30.90 -4.01
N ILE A 188 15.38 -31.20 -4.95
CA ILE A 188 14.29 -32.14 -4.72
C ILE A 188 14.79 -33.51 -4.24
N ASP A 189 15.90 -34.03 -4.79
CA ASP A 189 16.42 -35.35 -4.42
C ASP A 189 17.12 -35.40 -3.05
N THR A 190 17.36 -34.26 -2.40
CA THR A 190 18.00 -34.22 -1.08
C THR A 190 17.02 -34.41 0.08
N TYR A 191 15.71 -34.33 -0.17
CA TYR A 191 14.68 -34.43 0.87
C TYR A 191 14.01 -35.81 0.88
N ASP A 192 13.84 -36.38 2.08
CA ASP A 192 13.10 -37.62 2.28
C ASP A 192 11.59 -37.45 2.04
N SER A 193 10.86 -38.57 1.96
CA SER A 193 9.40 -38.60 1.90
C SER A 193 8.78 -38.02 3.18
N LEU A 194 7.62 -37.38 3.07
CA LEU A 194 6.85 -36.91 4.22
C LEU A 194 6.46 -38.09 5.14
N PRO A 195 6.44 -37.89 6.47
CA PRO A 195 5.80 -38.84 7.37
C PRO A 195 4.31 -38.95 7.03
N ALA A 196 3.72 -40.13 7.24
CA ALA A 196 2.30 -40.35 6.99
C ALA A 196 1.46 -39.41 7.86
N ASP A 197 0.55 -38.68 7.22
CA ASP A 197 -0.29 -37.69 7.90
C ASP A 197 -1.23 -38.40 8.88
N PRO A 198 -1.14 -38.18 10.21
CA PRO A 198 -1.89 -38.96 11.20
C PRO A 198 -3.40 -38.75 11.13
N TYR A 199 -3.87 -37.72 10.41
CA TYR A 199 -5.28 -37.36 10.27
C TYR A 199 -5.90 -37.80 8.93
N MET A 200 -5.09 -38.36 8.02
CA MET A 200 -5.59 -38.85 6.74
C MET A 200 -5.84 -40.36 6.84
N MET A 201 -7.12 -40.77 6.75
CA MET A 201 -7.50 -42.18 6.72
C MET A 201 -7.05 -42.80 5.39
N ILE A 202 -5.90 -43.46 5.39
CA ILE A 202 -5.42 -44.25 4.25
C ILE A 202 -6.23 -45.56 4.22
N PRO A 203 -6.76 -46.00 3.05
CA PRO A 203 -7.27 -47.36 2.91
C PRO A 203 -6.18 -48.38 3.27
N LEU A 204 -6.52 -49.40 4.05
CA LEU A 204 -5.62 -50.46 4.53
C LEU A 204 -4.58 -50.90 3.47
N ALA A 205 -3.30 -50.93 3.87
CA ALA A 205 -2.18 -51.23 3.00
C ALA A 205 -2.25 -52.64 2.37
N ARG A 206 -2.17 -52.72 1.04
CA ARG A 206 -1.68 -53.93 0.36
C ARG A 206 -0.15 -53.97 0.46
N ALA A 207 0.40 -55.17 0.62
CA ALA A 207 1.80 -55.45 0.94
C ALA A 207 2.83 -54.67 0.10
N SER A 208 3.96 -54.35 0.75
CA SER A 208 5.04 -53.52 0.22
C SER A 208 5.73 -54.15 -0.99
N LYS A 209 5.51 -53.55 -2.17
CA LYS A 209 6.48 -53.66 -3.26
C LYS A 209 7.63 -52.68 -2.98
N ARG A 210 8.85 -53.18 -3.18
CA ARG A 210 10.15 -52.49 -3.08
C ARG A 210 10.05 -51.01 -3.49
N GLN A 211 10.44 -50.09 -2.61
CA GLN A 211 10.40 -48.64 -2.84
C GLN A 211 11.12 -48.30 -4.16
N LYS A 212 10.41 -47.64 -5.08
CA LYS A 212 11.04 -46.92 -6.20
C LYS A 212 11.89 -45.80 -5.59
N LYS A 213 13.14 -45.67 -6.07
CA LYS A 213 14.04 -44.56 -5.69
C LYS A 213 13.59 -43.21 -6.25
N GLU A 214 12.67 -43.21 -7.22
CA GLU A 214 12.13 -42.00 -7.83
C GLU A 214 10.86 -41.55 -7.08
N LYS A 215 10.81 -40.25 -6.75
CA LYS A 215 9.63 -39.61 -6.18
C LYS A 215 8.45 -39.68 -7.15
N SER A 216 7.26 -39.92 -6.59
CA SER A 216 6.01 -39.92 -7.36
C SER A 216 5.75 -38.55 -7.99
N TYR A 217 4.95 -38.50 -9.06
CA TYR A 217 4.55 -37.24 -9.67
C TYR A 217 3.83 -36.32 -8.66
N ALA A 218 3.01 -36.89 -7.78
CA ALA A 218 2.33 -36.17 -6.71
C ALA A 218 3.32 -35.52 -5.72
N GLU A 219 4.37 -36.22 -5.31
CA GLU A 219 5.41 -35.64 -4.46
C GLU A 219 6.14 -34.50 -5.16
N LYS A 220 6.46 -34.63 -6.45
CA LYS A 220 7.07 -33.53 -7.24
C LYS A 220 6.16 -32.30 -7.29
N CYS A 221 4.85 -32.50 -7.51
CA CYS A 221 3.86 -31.43 -7.44
C CYS A 221 3.84 -30.75 -6.07
N ASP A 222 3.94 -31.51 -4.98
CA ASP A 222 3.96 -30.97 -3.62
C ASP A 222 5.20 -30.11 -3.33
N PHE A 223 6.35 -30.42 -3.95
CA PHE A 223 7.55 -29.58 -3.89
C PHE A 223 7.37 -28.27 -4.65
N MET A 224 6.72 -28.30 -5.81
CA MET A 224 6.53 -27.09 -6.63
C MET A 224 5.40 -26.21 -6.12
N ALA A 225 4.33 -26.78 -5.56
CA ALA A 225 3.11 -26.07 -5.21
C ALA A 225 3.37 -24.99 -4.14
N THR A 226 3.20 -23.73 -4.54
CA THR A 226 3.17 -22.55 -3.67
C THR A 226 1.73 -22.25 -3.30
N ILE A 227 1.47 -22.12 -2.00
CA ILE A 227 0.11 -21.91 -1.46
C ILE A 227 -0.05 -20.48 -0.96
N SER A 228 1.00 -19.92 -0.35
CA SER A 228 0.96 -18.56 0.19
C SER A 228 2.25 -17.81 -0.11
N ILE A 229 2.10 -16.50 -0.35
CA ILE A 229 3.22 -15.57 -0.55
C ILE A 229 3.15 -14.50 0.54
N ALA A 230 4.33 -14.05 1.01
CA ALA A 230 4.46 -12.89 1.89
C ALA A 230 5.69 -12.06 1.52
N TRP A 231 5.53 -10.73 1.46
CA TRP A 231 6.60 -9.78 1.15
C TRP A 231 6.89 -8.91 2.38
N SER A 232 8.15 -8.86 2.78
CA SER A 232 8.62 -8.06 3.91
C SER A 232 8.95 -6.62 3.51
N SER A 233 9.00 -5.71 4.49
CA SER A 233 9.43 -4.32 4.29
C SER A 233 10.91 -4.19 3.88
N SER A 234 11.73 -5.19 4.20
CA SER A 234 13.14 -5.29 3.83
C SER A 234 13.41 -5.91 2.44
N SER A 235 12.37 -6.04 1.61
CA SER A 235 12.44 -6.65 0.26
C SER A 235 12.78 -8.16 0.25
N LEU A 236 12.54 -8.87 1.35
CA LEU A 236 12.52 -10.34 1.36
C LEU A 236 11.15 -10.88 0.94
N LEU A 237 11.13 -11.86 0.04
CA LEU A 237 9.95 -12.59 -0.44
C LEU A 237 9.95 -14.01 0.10
N ALA A 238 8.87 -14.41 0.77
CA ALA A 238 8.66 -15.79 1.19
C ALA A 238 7.65 -16.46 0.24
N PHE A 239 8.07 -17.57 -0.38
CA PHE A 239 7.20 -18.48 -1.12
C PHE A 239 6.95 -19.69 -0.24
N CYS A 240 5.76 -19.75 0.36
CA CYS A 240 5.36 -20.82 1.27
C CYS A 240 4.69 -21.92 0.44
N GLY A 241 5.46 -22.95 0.13
CA GLY A 241 4.99 -24.13 -0.59
C GLY A 241 4.45 -25.22 0.33
N LYS A 242 3.71 -26.15 -0.26
CA LYS A 242 3.09 -27.27 0.46
C LYS A 242 4.14 -28.09 1.23
N ARG A 243 5.31 -28.31 0.62
CA ARG A 243 6.45 -29.01 1.22
C ARG A 243 7.53 -28.05 1.71
N LEU A 244 8.02 -27.17 0.84
CA LEU A 244 9.14 -26.27 1.14
C LEU A 244 8.69 -24.81 1.19
N THR A 245 9.17 -24.09 2.20
CA THR A 245 9.09 -22.63 2.21
C THR A 245 10.47 -22.06 1.85
N THR A 246 10.52 -21.22 0.82
CA THR A 246 11.76 -20.59 0.34
C THR A 246 11.70 -19.07 0.55
N ILE A 247 12.80 -18.49 1.02
CA ILE A 247 12.94 -17.06 1.26
C ILE A 247 13.96 -16.50 0.28
N TRP A 248 13.57 -15.49 -0.49
CA TRP A 248 14.36 -14.86 -1.53
C TRP A 248 14.57 -13.39 -1.25
N GLN A 249 15.70 -12.84 -1.68
CA GLN A 249 15.92 -11.40 -1.69
C GLN A 249 15.51 -10.84 -3.05
N PHE A 250 14.58 -9.89 -3.02
CA PHE A 250 14.17 -9.14 -4.20
C PHE A 250 15.20 -8.05 -4.49
N ASP A 251 15.60 -7.96 -5.76
CA ASP A 251 16.56 -6.98 -6.25
C ASP A 251 16.11 -6.44 -7.60
N GLN A 252 15.73 -5.16 -7.66
CA GLN A 252 15.17 -4.52 -8.85
C GLN A 252 16.18 -4.46 -10.01
N ASP A 253 17.48 -4.37 -9.70
CA ASP A 253 18.53 -4.24 -10.73
C ASP A 253 18.91 -5.59 -11.35
N SER A 254 18.46 -6.70 -10.75
CA SER A 254 18.75 -8.05 -11.23
C SER A 254 17.82 -8.46 -12.38
N GLN A 255 18.34 -9.18 -13.38
CA GLN A 255 17.56 -9.60 -14.56
C GLN A 255 16.34 -10.47 -14.21
N THR A 256 16.47 -11.31 -13.18
CA THR A 256 15.41 -12.21 -12.71
C THR A 256 14.58 -11.63 -11.56
N PHE A 257 14.88 -10.41 -11.11
CA PHE A 257 14.33 -9.75 -9.92
C PHE A 257 14.55 -10.47 -8.58
N LEU A 258 15.05 -11.70 -8.63
CA LEU A 258 15.47 -12.53 -7.50
C LEU A 258 16.94 -12.86 -7.66
N LYS A 259 17.63 -12.99 -6.52
CA LYS A 259 18.96 -13.59 -6.46
C LYS A 259 18.93 -15.04 -6.98
N PRO A 260 20.05 -15.56 -7.51
CA PRO A 260 20.11 -16.91 -8.10
C PRO A 260 19.85 -18.04 -7.08
N GLU A 261 20.16 -17.81 -5.81
CA GLU A 261 19.91 -18.76 -4.72
C GLU A 261 19.03 -18.11 -3.64
N PRO A 262 18.14 -18.89 -2.99
CA PRO A 262 17.35 -18.40 -1.88
C PRO A 262 18.23 -18.15 -0.65
N VAL A 263 17.84 -17.16 0.14
CA VAL A 263 18.44 -16.87 1.46
C VAL A 263 18.24 -18.05 2.42
N ALA A 264 17.10 -18.73 2.33
CA ALA A 264 16.81 -19.95 3.08
C ALA A 264 15.78 -20.83 2.38
N ALA A 265 15.90 -22.14 2.59
CA ALA A 265 14.89 -23.13 2.24
C ALA A 265 14.59 -23.99 3.47
N ILE A 266 13.33 -24.02 3.90
CA ILE A 266 12.89 -24.62 5.15
C ILE A 266 11.84 -25.68 4.84
N ASP A 267 12.00 -26.88 5.39
CA ASP A 267 11.02 -27.95 5.27
C ASP A 267 9.85 -27.69 6.23
N THR A 268 8.79 -27.08 5.71
CA THR A 268 7.59 -26.73 6.47
C THR A 268 6.52 -27.82 6.39
N GLY A 269 6.56 -28.67 5.37
CA GLY A 269 5.53 -29.69 5.11
C GLY A 269 5.36 -30.72 6.22
N VAL A 270 6.41 -30.94 7.03
CA VAL A 270 6.35 -31.82 8.23
C VAL A 270 5.31 -31.36 9.25
N TYR A 271 4.99 -30.05 9.25
CA TYR A 271 4.07 -29.44 10.20
C TYR A 271 2.70 -29.13 9.61
N GLY A 272 2.39 -29.62 8.41
CA GLY A 272 1.15 -29.34 7.67
C GLY A 272 1.35 -28.35 6.52
N TRP A 273 0.31 -28.15 5.71
CA TRP A 273 0.38 -27.28 4.53
C TRP A 273 0.26 -25.82 4.95
N PRO A 274 1.17 -24.92 4.52
CA PRO A 274 1.02 -23.49 4.76
C PRO A 274 -0.29 -22.97 4.18
N SER A 275 -1.07 -22.26 4.99
CA SER A 275 -2.35 -21.66 4.61
C SER A 275 -2.29 -20.13 4.59
N SER A 276 -1.50 -19.54 5.48
CA SER A 276 -1.29 -18.09 5.58
C SER A 276 0.12 -17.80 6.03
N SER A 277 0.68 -16.67 5.56
CA SER A 277 2.03 -16.25 5.90
C SER A 277 2.09 -14.75 6.11
N VAL A 278 2.86 -14.31 7.11
CA VAL A 278 3.00 -12.89 7.46
C VAL A 278 4.39 -12.61 8.02
N TRP A 279 4.97 -11.49 7.61
CA TRP A 279 6.23 -11.00 8.18
C TRP A 279 5.98 -10.12 9.40
N SER A 280 6.92 -10.11 10.34
CA SER A 280 6.96 -9.06 11.37
C SER A 280 7.25 -7.70 10.73
N LYS A 281 6.84 -6.61 11.40
CA LYS A 281 7.07 -5.22 10.91
C LYS A 281 8.54 -4.93 10.64
N ASP A 282 9.43 -5.49 11.47
CA ASP A 282 10.88 -5.35 11.37
C ASP A 282 11.50 -6.25 10.28
N SER A 283 10.69 -7.06 9.59
CA SER A 283 11.11 -8.05 8.59
C SER A 283 12.08 -9.13 9.10
N SER A 284 12.23 -9.26 10.41
CA SER A 284 13.19 -10.18 11.04
C SER A 284 12.62 -11.58 11.27
N LEU A 285 11.29 -11.68 11.38
CA LEU A 285 10.57 -12.92 11.71
C LEU A 285 9.47 -13.16 10.66
N LEU A 286 9.28 -14.43 10.31
CA LEU A 286 8.21 -14.90 9.44
C LEU A 286 7.33 -15.87 10.22
N PHE A 287 6.02 -15.65 10.17
CA PHE A 287 5.03 -16.53 10.79
C PHE A 287 4.19 -17.20 9.72
N ILE A 288 3.96 -18.51 9.89
CA ILE A 288 3.20 -19.32 8.93
C ILE A 288 2.12 -20.09 9.68
N GLY A 289 0.86 -19.88 9.31
CA GLY A 289 -0.25 -20.72 9.72
C GLY A 289 -0.34 -21.95 8.81
N THR A 290 -0.73 -23.09 9.37
CA THR A 290 -0.83 -24.36 8.64
C THR A 290 -2.25 -24.95 8.69
N SER A 291 -2.54 -25.85 7.76
CA SER A 291 -3.79 -26.60 7.68
C SER A 291 -4.05 -27.54 8.86
N SER A 292 -3.00 -27.96 9.57
CA SER A 292 -3.09 -28.82 10.77
C SER A 292 -3.14 -28.04 12.09
N GLY A 293 -3.37 -26.72 12.03
CA GLY A 293 -3.50 -25.87 13.20
C GLY A 293 -2.17 -25.50 13.88
N ASN A 294 -1.04 -25.68 13.20
CA ASN A 294 0.24 -25.20 13.69
C ASN A 294 0.55 -23.79 13.20
N VAL A 295 1.23 -23.00 14.02
CA VAL A 295 1.81 -21.70 13.69
C VAL A 295 3.33 -21.83 13.82
N LEU A 296 4.03 -21.70 12.69
CA LEU A 296 5.48 -21.79 12.62
C LEU A 296 6.06 -20.40 12.86
N HIS A 297 7.02 -20.31 13.78
CA HIS A 297 7.82 -19.11 14.03
C HIS A 297 9.20 -19.32 13.42
N ILE A 298 9.47 -18.61 12.33
CA ILE A 298 10.73 -18.64 11.60
C ILE A 298 11.48 -17.34 11.88
N GLY A 299 12.74 -17.44 12.27
CA GLY A 299 13.58 -16.27 12.54
C GLY A 299 15.01 -16.48 12.10
N LEU A 300 15.76 -15.39 12.00
CA LEU A 300 17.17 -15.43 11.68
C LEU A 300 17.99 -15.96 12.87
N GLU A 301 18.78 -17.01 12.65
CA GLU A 301 19.80 -17.51 13.57
C GLU A 301 21.12 -17.72 12.81
N ARG A 302 22.22 -17.12 13.29
CA ARG A 302 23.55 -17.22 12.66
C ARG A 302 23.56 -16.90 11.15
N GLY A 303 22.71 -15.97 10.72
CA GLY A 303 22.61 -15.54 9.33
C GLY A 303 21.76 -16.44 8.42
N LYS A 304 21.07 -17.46 8.94
CA LYS A 304 20.11 -18.29 8.19
C LYS A 304 18.75 -18.29 8.87
N PHE A 305 17.67 -18.36 8.09
CA PHE A 305 16.34 -18.50 8.65
C PHE A 305 16.09 -19.96 9.05
N VAL A 306 15.63 -20.16 10.29
CA VAL A 306 15.30 -21.48 10.86
C VAL A 306 13.98 -21.41 11.62
N ILE A 307 13.32 -22.56 11.78
CA ILE A 307 12.15 -22.68 12.64
C ILE A 307 12.62 -22.59 14.08
N LYS A 308 12.31 -21.49 14.75
CA LYS A 308 12.62 -21.28 16.18
C LYS A 308 11.64 -22.02 17.07
N GLN A 309 10.36 -21.96 16.70
CA GLN A 309 9.30 -22.54 17.51
C GLN A 309 8.10 -22.94 16.65
N VAL A 310 7.36 -23.94 17.13
CA VAL A 310 6.07 -24.35 16.58
C VAL A 310 5.03 -24.23 17.70
N TRP A 311 3.98 -23.47 17.43
CA TRP A 311 2.82 -23.36 18.30
C TRP A 311 1.64 -24.12 17.71
N SER A 312 0.74 -24.62 18.54
CA SER A 312 -0.47 -25.30 18.09
C SER A 312 -1.70 -24.57 18.61
N THR A 313 -2.69 -24.39 17.74
CA THR A 313 -3.99 -23.84 18.09
C THR A 313 -4.86 -24.91 18.78
N PRO A 314 -5.81 -24.49 19.63
CA PRO A 314 -6.76 -25.41 20.26
C PRO A 314 -7.52 -26.22 19.22
N GLY A 315 -7.54 -27.55 19.38
CA GLY A 315 -8.30 -28.44 18.50
C GLY A 315 -7.70 -28.68 17.12
N HIS A 316 -6.46 -28.24 16.85
CA HIS A 316 -5.74 -28.49 15.59
C HIS A 316 -6.53 -28.11 14.33
N GLN A 317 -7.38 -27.09 14.43
CA GLN A 317 -8.12 -26.57 13.28
C GLN A 317 -7.20 -25.75 12.39
N SER A 318 -7.40 -25.86 11.08
CA SER A 318 -6.68 -25.07 10.07
C SER A 318 -6.65 -23.59 10.43
N VAL A 319 -5.45 -23.01 10.39
CA VAL A 319 -5.26 -21.58 10.62
C VAL A 319 -5.67 -20.83 9.35
N ALA A 320 -6.73 -20.04 9.40
CA ALA A 320 -7.24 -19.31 8.24
C ALA A 320 -6.39 -18.06 7.94
N SER A 321 -5.92 -17.39 8.99
CA SER A 321 -5.16 -16.15 8.87
C SER A 321 -4.27 -15.95 10.11
N VAL A 322 -3.08 -15.38 9.90
CA VAL A 322 -2.12 -15.02 10.94
C VAL A 322 -1.71 -13.58 10.76
N THR A 323 -1.58 -12.85 11.87
CA THR A 323 -0.98 -11.51 11.90
C THR A 323 0.01 -11.40 13.06
N ALA A 324 0.96 -10.48 12.96
CA ALA A 324 1.99 -10.25 13.98
C ALA A 324 1.98 -8.80 14.45
N THR A 325 2.07 -8.63 15.77
CA THR A 325 2.41 -7.36 16.43
C THR A 325 3.89 -7.40 16.85
N SER A 326 4.40 -6.33 17.45
CA SER A 326 5.78 -6.26 17.96
C SER A 326 6.06 -7.29 19.05
N SER A 327 5.04 -7.68 19.81
CA SER A 327 5.18 -8.53 21.00
C SER A 327 4.47 -9.88 20.90
N SER A 328 3.46 -10.00 20.03
CA SER A 328 2.57 -11.16 19.97
C SER A 328 2.23 -11.55 18.54
N VAL A 329 1.90 -12.82 18.34
CA VAL A 329 1.34 -13.37 17.10
C VAL A 329 -0.10 -13.77 17.35
N VAL A 330 -0.97 -13.41 16.42
CA VAL A 330 -2.40 -13.70 16.50
C VAL A 330 -2.76 -14.66 15.37
N ALA A 331 -3.28 -15.83 15.74
CA ALA A 331 -3.70 -16.86 14.80
C ALA A 331 -5.21 -17.10 14.92
N ALA A 332 -5.89 -17.00 13.77
CA ALA A 332 -7.31 -17.29 13.64
C ALA A 332 -7.52 -18.72 13.15
N SER A 333 -8.21 -19.53 13.94
CA SER A 333 -8.53 -20.93 13.61
C SER A 333 -10.01 -21.21 13.91
N GLY A 334 -10.75 -21.60 12.86
CA GLY A 334 -12.21 -21.73 12.94
C GLY A 334 -12.86 -20.43 13.40
N HIS A 335 -13.62 -20.48 14.49
CA HIS A 335 -14.29 -19.31 15.09
C HIS A 335 -13.54 -18.72 16.30
N THR A 336 -12.29 -19.16 16.51
CA THR A 336 -11.46 -18.79 17.68
C THR A 336 -10.22 -18.01 17.27
N ILE A 337 -9.80 -17.09 18.15
CA ILE A 337 -8.53 -16.40 18.06
C ILE A 337 -7.62 -16.95 19.15
N THR A 338 -6.35 -17.13 18.82
CA THR A 338 -5.29 -17.49 19.76
C THR A 338 -4.12 -16.54 19.62
N THR A 339 -3.57 -16.10 20.75
CA THR A 339 -2.43 -15.19 20.78
C THR A 339 -1.24 -15.87 21.45
N PHE A 340 -0.06 -15.67 20.88
CA PHE A 340 1.21 -16.22 21.36
C PHE A 340 2.21 -15.09 21.55
N SER A 341 2.94 -15.10 22.65
CA SER A 341 3.99 -14.12 22.91
C SER A 341 5.24 -14.47 22.10
N ILE A 342 5.79 -13.50 21.36
CA ILE A 342 6.99 -13.69 20.54
C ILE A 342 8.23 -13.92 21.42
N SER A 343 8.32 -13.23 22.55
CA SER A 343 9.49 -13.28 23.43
C SER A 343 9.55 -14.54 24.29
N THR A 344 8.41 -14.96 24.85
CA THR A 344 8.33 -16.12 25.75
C THR A 344 7.96 -17.40 25.01
N GLY A 345 7.38 -17.30 23.81
CA GLY A 345 6.83 -18.43 23.09
C GLY A 345 5.59 -19.05 23.74
N ALA A 346 5.05 -18.43 24.79
CA ALA A 346 3.90 -18.94 25.52
C ALA A 346 2.59 -18.44 24.90
N LYS A 347 1.55 -19.28 25.00
CA LYS A 347 0.17 -18.86 24.70
C LYS A 347 -0.26 -17.79 25.71
N VAL A 348 -0.71 -16.64 25.20
CA VAL A 348 -1.14 -15.50 26.02
C VAL A 348 -2.63 -15.61 26.32
N SER A 349 -3.47 -15.70 25.27
CA SER A 349 -4.92 -15.81 25.42
C SER A 349 -5.55 -16.59 24.25
N SER A 350 -6.79 -17.04 24.46
CA SER A 350 -7.61 -17.66 23.42
C SER A 350 -9.08 -17.50 23.75
N TRP A 351 -9.86 -17.07 22.75
CA TRP A 351 -11.28 -16.77 22.93
C TRP A 351 -12.07 -17.03 21.64
N THR A 352 -13.38 -17.16 21.78
CA THR A 352 -14.34 -17.25 20.68
C THR A 352 -14.68 -15.84 20.20
N ALA A 353 -14.22 -15.47 19.01
CA ALA A 353 -14.44 -14.11 18.48
C ALA A 353 -15.77 -14.00 17.72
N HIS A 354 -16.08 -15.03 16.94
CA HIS A 354 -17.18 -15.04 15.98
C HIS A 354 -18.08 -16.26 16.16
N THR A 355 -19.28 -16.22 15.59
CA THR A 355 -20.18 -17.39 15.52
C THR A 355 -19.91 -18.23 14.28
N GLY A 356 -19.37 -17.61 13.23
CA GLY A 356 -18.87 -18.26 12.02
C GLY A 356 -17.36 -18.42 12.01
N SER A 357 -16.85 -19.08 10.96
CA SER A 357 -15.40 -19.18 10.75
C SER A 357 -14.82 -17.83 10.39
N ILE A 358 -13.72 -17.48 11.06
CA ILE A 358 -12.92 -16.28 10.81
C ILE A 358 -12.23 -16.45 9.46
N THR A 359 -12.34 -15.43 8.62
CA THR A 359 -11.73 -15.39 7.29
C THR A 359 -10.41 -14.66 7.31
N CYS A 360 -10.32 -13.54 8.04
CA CYS A 360 -9.11 -12.72 8.12
C CYS A 360 -8.94 -12.13 9.52
N VAL A 361 -7.68 -11.94 9.91
CA VAL A 361 -7.29 -11.12 11.05
C VAL A 361 -6.22 -10.12 10.63
N VAL A 362 -6.38 -8.85 11.01
CA VAL A 362 -5.42 -7.79 10.75
C VAL A 362 -5.12 -7.03 12.03
N ALA A 363 -3.87 -6.60 12.22
CA ALA A 363 -3.45 -5.84 13.39
C ALA A 363 -3.26 -4.37 13.00
N LYS A 364 -3.60 -3.45 13.91
CA LYS A 364 -3.28 -2.03 13.75
C LYS A 364 -1.76 -1.81 13.73
N GLN A 365 -1.33 -0.84 12.94
CA GLN A 365 0.05 -0.37 12.93
C GLN A 365 0.48 0.15 14.32
N PHE A 366 -0.43 0.76 15.08
CA PHE A 366 -0.20 1.19 16.46
C PHE A 366 -0.44 0.12 17.53
N GLU A 367 -0.85 -1.09 17.14
CA GLU A 367 -0.96 -2.29 17.99
C GLU A 367 -1.90 -2.17 19.19
N ASP A 368 -2.79 -1.18 19.16
CA ASP A 368 -3.83 -0.95 20.16
C ASP A 368 -5.03 -1.89 19.97
N ALA A 369 -5.28 -2.35 18.76
CA ALA A 369 -6.35 -3.29 18.46
C ALA A 369 -6.04 -4.22 17.26
N ILE A 370 -6.80 -5.30 17.18
CA ILE A 370 -6.89 -6.20 16.02
C ILE A 370 -8.32 -6.21 15.48
N PHE A 371 -8.47 -6.36 14.18
CA PHE A 371 -9.77 -6.53 13.53
C PHE A 371 -9.90 -7.94 12.98
N THR A 372 -11.10 -8.51 13.10
CA THR A 372 -11.43 -9.83 12.55
C THR A 372 -12.66 -9.76 11.67
N SER A 373 -12.63 -10.50 10.58
CA SER A 373 -13.77 -10.71 9.69
C SER A 373 -14.20 -12.16 9.67
N SER A 374 -15.48 -12.41 9.39
CA SER A 374 -16.05 -13.75 9.45
C SER A 374 -17.11 -14.00 8.38
N ILE A 375 -17.35 -15.28 8.12
CA ILE A 375 -18.45 -15.76 7.28
C ILE A 375 -19.82 -15.41 7.89
N ASP A 376 -19.89 -15.12 9.20
CA ASP A 376 -21.11 -14.63 9.85
C ASP A 376 -21.55 -13.22 9.39
N GLY A 377 -20.75 -12.56 8.54
CA GLY A 377 -21.05 -11.27 7.96
C GLY A 377 -20.76 -10.10 8.90
N SER A 378 -20.01 -10.33 9.98
CA SER A 378 -19.59 -9.29 10.92
C SER A 378 -18.09 -9.03 10.87
N ILE A 379 -17.72 -7.78 11.20
CA ILE A 379 -16.36 -7.35 11.48
C ILE A 379 -16.32 -6.88 12.94
N LYS A 380 -15.38 -7.41 13.71
CA LYS A 380 -15.20 -7.07 15.11
C LYS A 380 -13.80 -6.53 15.38
N SER A 381 -13.67 -5.74 16.44
CA SER A 381 -12.39 -5.22 16.93
C SER A 381 -12.13 -5.74 18.33
N TRP A 382 -10.86 -6.03 18.62
CA TRP A 382 -10.42 -6.62 19.88
C TRP A 382 -9.13 -5.98 20.34
N GLU A 383 -8.96 -5.87 21.65
CA GLU A 383 -7.62 -5.79 22.24
C GLU A 383 -6.92 -7.15 22.10
N VAL A 384 -5.59 -7.16 22.03
CA VAL A 384 -4.79 -8.41 21.96
C VAL A 384 -5.05 -9.33 23.17
N SER A 385 -5.52 -8.77 24.30
CA SER A 385 -5.96 -9.49 25.49
C SER A 385 -7.19 -10.38 25.26
N GLY A 386 -8.01 -10.06 24.25
CA GLY A 386 -9.29 -10.71 23.94
C GLY A 386 -10.53 -9.89 24.33
N GLN A 387 -10.36 -8.68 24.85
CA GLN A 387 -11.48 -7.78 25.13
C GLN A 387 -12.07 -7.18 23.84
N GLU A 388 -13.38 -7.32 23.62
CA GLU A 388 -14.06 -6.74 22.45
C GLU A 388 -14.13 -5.21 22.57
N VAL A 389 -13.70 -4.50 21.53
CA VAL A 389 -13.82 -3.04 21.40
C VAL A 389 -14.98 -2.76 20.44
N SER A 390 -16.11 -2.30 20.98
CA SER A 390 -17.31 -2.10 20.18
C SER A 390 -17.20 -0.88 19.26
N ILE A 391 -17.33 -1.12 17.94
CA ILE A 391 -17.36 -0.07 16.91
C ILE A 391 -18.68 -0.19 16.15
N LYS A 392 -19.60 0.75 16.39
CA LYS A 392 -21.02 0.63 15.99
C LYS A 392 -21.27 0.64 14.48
N HIS A 393 -20.40 1.29 13.70
CA HIS A 393 -20.59 1.46 12.24
C HIS A 393 -19.95 0.35 11.41
N LEU A 394 -19.30 -0.63 12.04
CA LEU A 394 -18.80 -1.80 11.33
C LEU A 394 -19.96 -2.76 10.99
N PRO A 395 -19.80 -3.57 9.93
CA PRO A 395 -20.77 -4.62 9.61
C PRO A 395 -21.00 -5.55 10.80
N SER A 396 -22.26 -5.73 11.20
CA SER A 396 -22.63 -6.63 12.30
C SER A 396 -23.47 -7.83 11.85
N LYS A 397 -24.17 -7.70 10.71
CA LYS A 397 -24.95 -8.74 10.03
C LYS A 397 -24.98 -8.41 8.55
N GLY A 398 -24.89 -9.43 7.68
CA GLY A 398 -24.96 -9.20 6.24
C GLY A 398 -24.38 -10.36 5.43
N TYR A 399 -23.76 -10.00 4.31
CA TYR A 399 -23.06 -10.93 3.45
C TYR A 399 -21.74 -11.40 4.07
N PRO A 400 -21.33 -12.67 3.84
CA PRO A 400 -20.04 -13.19 4.30
C PRO A 400 -18.87 -12.27 3.92
N VAL A 401 -18.01 -11.96 4.89
CA VAL A 401 -16.82 -11.14 4.66
C VAL A 401 -15.63 -12.05 4.38
N TYR A 402 -15.05 -11.94 3.20
CA TYR A 402 -13.93 -12.79 2.74
C TYR A 402 -12.58 -12.07 2.78
N GLY A 403 -12.58 -10.73 2.73
CA GLY A 403 -11.36 -9.94 2.76
C GLY A 403 -11.42 -8.85 3.80
N LEU A 404 -10.29 -8.60 4.45
CA LEU A 404 -10.11 -7.52 5.41
C LEU A 404 -8.69 -6.98 5.29
N SER A 405 -8.55 -5.67 5.15
CA SER A 405 -7.26 -4.98 5.18
C SER A 405 -7.39 -3.63 5.87
N ILE A 406 -6.41 -3.32 6.70
CA ILE A 406 -6.26 -2.00 7.28
C ILE A 406 -5.35 -1.14 6.40
N SER A 407 -5.58 0.17 6.39
CA SER A 407 -4.71 1.13 5.72
C SER A 407 -3.36 1.26 6.44
N PRO A 408 -2.27 1.64 5.76
CA PRO A 408 -0.93 1.68 6.34
C PRO A 408 -0.76 2.61 7.56
N ASN A 409 -1.56 3.67 7.69
CA ASN A 409 -1.52 4.58 8.84
C ASN A 409 -2.75 4.43 9.77
N ASP A 410 -3.48 3.31 9.71
CA ASP A 410 -4.63 2.98 10.57
C ASP A 410 -5.86 3.90 10.47
N PHE A 411 -6.01 4.73 9.45
CA PHE A 411 -7.19 5.61 9.30
C PHE A 411 -8.43 4.90 8.72
N GLN A 412 -8.23 3.90 7.86
CA GLN A 412 -9.29 3.18 7.18
C GLN A 412 -9.17 1.66 7.30
N LEU A 413 -10.33 1.01 7.19
CA LEU A 413 -10.50 -0.42 7.09
C LEU A 413 -11.26 -0.73 5.81
N SER A 414 -10.79 -1.67 5.01
CA SER A 414 -11.48 -2.10 3.79
C SER A 414 -11.84 -3.57 3.88
N CYS A 415 -13.05 -3.92 3.45
CA CYS A 415 -13.50 -5.30 3.46
C CYS A 415 -14.20 -5.71 2.17
N ALA A 416 -14.02 -6.97 1.79
CA ALA A 416 -14.69 -7.57 0.64
C ALA A 416 -15.78 -8.53 1.10
N HIS A 417 -16.99 -8.30 0.59
CA HIS A 417 -18.17 -9.13 0.78
C HIS A 417 -18.35 -10.07 -0.40
N LEU A 418 -18.84 -11.27 -0.10
CA LEU A 418 -19.33 -12.21 -1.09
C LEU A 418 -20.85 -12.17 -1.15
N ILE A 419 -21.41 -11.79 -2.29
CA ILE A 419 -22.85 -11.77 -2.50
C ILE A 419 -23.25 -13.11 -3.11
N PRO A 420 -23.93 -14.00 -2.34
CA PRO A 420 -24.38 -15.25 -2.91
C PRO A 420 -25.39 -14.98 -4.03
N PRO A 421 -25.39 -15.79 -5.10
CA PRO A 421 -26.34 -15.62 -6.19
C PRO A 421 -27.76 -15.71 -5.63
N ALA A 422 -28.65 -14.80 -6.08
CA ALA A 422 -30.03 -14.82 -5.64
C ALA A 422 -30.64 -16.19 -5.98
N ALA A 423 -30.99 -16.97 -4.95
CA ALA A 423 -31.63 -18.26 -5.12
C ALA A 423 -33.06 -18.05 -5.65
N ARG A 424 -33.21 -17.86 -6.97
CA ARG A 424 -34.48 -18.10 -7.64
C ARG A 424 -34.44 -19.52 -8.22
N PRO A 425 -35.09 -20.51 -7.60
CA PRO A 425 -35.39 -21.74 -8.30
C PRO A 425 -36.50 -21.42 -9.32
N CYS A 426 -36.14 -20.97 -10.51
CA CYS A 426 -37.08 -20.99 -11.63
C CYS A 426 -37.13 -22.41 -12.19
N ARG A 427 -38.33 -22.96 -12.15
CA ARG A 427 -38.70 -24.32 -12.55
C ARG A 427 -38.43 -24.53 -14.04
N THR A 428 -37.96 -25.74 -14.39
CA THR A 428 -38.14 -26.44 -15.69
C THR A 428 -37.24 -26.19 -16.91
N THR A 429 -36.03 -25.63 -16.79
CA THR A 429 -34.99 -25.87 -17.81
C THR A 429 -33.63 -26.12 -17.15
N GLN A 430 -33.25 -27.39 -17.08
CA GLN A 430 -32.06 -27.92 -16.42
C GLN A 430 -30.76 -27.67 -17.22
N ALA A 431 -30.73 -26.66 -18.09
CA ALA A 431 -29.63 -26.37 -19.00
C ALA A 431 -29.03 -24.97 -18.83
N ASP A 432 -29.67 -24.06 -18.08
CA ASP A 432 -29.08 -22.78 -17.71
C ASP A 432 -28.35 -22.88 -16.37
N THR A 433 -27.38 -23.79 -16.28
CA THR A 433 -26.31 -23.76 -15.27
C THR A 433 -25.25 -22.74 -15.63
N THR A 434 -25.61 -21.67 -16.36
CA THR A 434 -24.77 -20.48 -16.42
C THR A 434 -24.85 -19.84 -15.06
N TYR A 435 -23.89 -20.19 -14.19
CA TYR A 435 -23.60 -19.52 -12.93
C TYR A 435 -23.95 -18.04 -13.05
N THR A 436 -25.02 -17.60 -12.36
CA THR A 436 -25.15 -16.18 -12.04
C THR A 436 -23.88 -15.86 -11.28
N ARG A 437 -22.97 -15.13 -11.94
CA ARG A 437 -21.61 -14.91 -11.43
C ARG A 437 -21.75 -14.37 -10.02
N VAL A 438 -21.18 -15.09 -9.06
CA VAL A 438 -21.12 -14.66 -7.67
C VAL A 438 -20.41 -13.31 -7.71
N SER A 439 -21.12 -12.26 -7.32
CA SER A 439 -20.57 -10.91 -7.29
C SER A 439 -20.08 -10.61 -5.88
N GLY A 440 -19.26 -9.57 -5.75
CA GLY A 440 -18.81 -9.10 -4.46
C GLY A 440 -19.09 -7.62 -4.28
N GLY A 441 -18.81 -7.14 -3.09
CA GLY A 441 -18.76 -5.71 -2.79
C GLY A 441 -17.49 -5.39 -2.02
N LEU A 442 -16.82 -4.29 -2.34
CA LEU A 442 -15.71 -3.74 -1.57
C LEU A 442 -16.24 -2.54 -0.80
N GLU A 443 -16.11 -2.53 0.52
CA GLU A 443 -16.54 -1.41 1.36
C GLU A 443 -15.36 -0.83 2.14
N HIS A 444 -15.39 0.48 2.35
CA HIS A 444 -14.40 1.21 3.14
C HIS A 444 -15.05 1.81 4.38
N PHE A 445 -14.42 1.66 5.54
CA PHE A 445 -14.86 2.15 6.84
C PHE A 445 -13.75 2.94 7.52
N ALA A 446 -14.12 3.89 8.38
CA ALA A 446 -13.17 4.48 9.32
C ALA A 446 -12.85 3.46 10.44
N THR A 447 -11.60 3.43 10.91
CA THR A 447 -11.18 2.54 12.02
C THR A 447 -11.75 2.98 13.38
N ALA A 448 -12.18 4.22 13.48
CA ALA A 448 -12.79 4.84 14.65
C ALA A 448 -14.02 5.67 14.24
N PRO A 449 -14.94 5.97 15.16
CA PRO A 449 -16.15 6.74 14.84
C PRO A 449 -15.80 8.15 14.33
N LEU A 450 -16.37 8.51 13.18
CA LEU A 450 -16.17 9.80 12.49
C LEU A 450 -16.68 11.03 13.27
N SER A 451 -17.44 10.82 14.36
CA SER A 451 -18.02 11.90 15.16
C SER A 451 -16.99 12.66 15.99
N ASP A 452 -15.82 12.09 16.23
CA ASP A 452 -14.80 12.67 17.09
C ASP A 452 -13.55 13.02 16.26
N THR A 453 -13.07 14.26 16.34
CA THR A 453 -11.84 14.68 15.65
C THR A 453 -10.59 14.43 16.49
N THR A 454 -10.75 14.19 17.79
CA THR A 454 -9.63 13.98 18.72
C THR A 454 -8.86 12.72 18.41
N TRP A 455 -9.56 11.63 18.05
CA TRP A 455 -8.87 10.40 17.67
C TRP A 455 -8.02 10.58 16.41
N LEU A 456 -8.48 11.39 15.45
CA LEU A 456 -7.73 11.67 14.22
C LEU A 456 -6.46 12.44 14.53
N THR A 457 -6.53 13.48 15.36
CA THR A 457 -5.35 14.27 15.76
C THR A 457 -4.39 13.45 16.61
N GLU A 458 -4.88 12.62 17.53
CA GLU A 458 -4.06 11.69 18.32
C GLU A 458 -3.38 10.63 17.45
N THR A 459 -4.10 10.03 16.50
CA THR A 459 -3.53 9.04 15.59
C THR A 459 -2.49 9.68 14.68
N LEU A 460 -2.81 10.85 14.11
CA LEU A 460 -1.93 11.61 13.24
C LEU A 460 -0.68 12.09 13.97
N SER A 461 -0.79 12.56 15.21
CA SER A 461 0.37 12.93 16.03
C SER A 461 1.26 11.72 16.33
N LYS A 462 0.68 10.54 16.61
CA LYS A 462 1.45 9.28 16.72
C LYS A 462 2.15 8.93 15.40
N VAL A 463 1.48 9.04 14.24
CA VAL A 463 2.08 8.83 12.91
C VAL A 463 3.26 9.78 12.69
N LEU A 464 3.10 11.07 13.00
CA LEU A 464 4.12 12.10 12.82
C LEU A 464 5.32 11.94 13.76
N ASN A 465 5.10 11.40 14.97
CA ASN A 465 6.14 11.17 15.96
C ASN A 465 6.93 9.88 15.72
N GLN A 466 6.30 8.81 15.20
CA GLN A 466 6.99 7.55 14.89
C GLN A 466 7.94 7.67 13.68
N LYS A 467 7.60 8.50 12.68
CA LYS A 467 8.45 8.70 11.50
C LYS A 467 9.47 9.80 11.78
N SER A 468 10.72 9.40 12.04
CA SER A 468 11.77 10.27 12.59
C SER A 468 11.99 11.55 11.76
N ASP A 469 12.07 11.50 10.43
CA ASP A 469 12.42 12.71 9.65
C ASP A 469 11.55 13.04 8.44
N ARG A 470 10.66 12.16 7.96
CA ARG A 470 9.95 12.36 6.68
C ARG A 470 8.48 11.97 6.74
N ILE A 471 7.62 12.78 6.14
CA ILE A 471 6.19 12.50 5.98
C ILE A 471 6.02 11.60 4.75
N SER A 472 5.38 10.45 4.88
CA SER A 472 4.89 9.70 3.73
C SER A 472 3.53 10.24 3.31
N SER A 473 3.18 10.13 2.03
CA SER A 473 1.83 10.46 1.54
C SER A 473 0.74 9.79 2.38
N LEU A 474 -0.11 10.57 3.05
CA LEU A 474 -1.20 10.09 3.91
C LEU A 474 -2.45 9.78 3.06
N TYR A 475 -2.34 8.88 2.08
CA TYR A 475 -3.40 8.61 1.11
C TYR A 475 -4.70 8.11 1.76
N ASP A 476 -4.59 7.32 2.81
CA ASP A 476 -5.71 6.83 3.60
C ASP A 476 -6.45 7.95 4.34
N LEU A 477 -5.73 8.90 4.93
CA LEU A 477 -6.33 10.11 5.50
C LEU A 477 -7.00 10.97 4.41
N LEU A 478 -6.32 11.17 3.28
CA LEU A 478 -6.86 11.98 2.18
C LEU A 478 -8.15 11.37 1.61
N ALA A 479 -8.18 10.06 1.41
CA ALA A 479 -9.37 9.35 0.96
C ALA A 479 -10.51 9.43 1.99
N LEU A 480 -10.18 9.38 3.28
CA LEU A 480 -11.16 9.49 4.37
C LEU A 480 -11.84 10.87 4.33
N CYS A 481 -11.02 11.92 4.26
CA CYS A 481 -11.50 13.29 4.17
C CYS A 481 -12.30 13.55 2.88
N TYR A 482 -11.91 12.93 1.76
CA TYR A 482 -12.64 13.04 0.51
C TYR A 482 -14.03 12.41 0.58
N HIS A 483 -14.13 11.17 1.07
CA HIS A 483 -15.41 10.48 1.20
C HIS A 483 -16.34 11.18 2.20
N ASP A 484 -15.82 11.68 3.32
CA ASP A 484 -16.59 12.50 4.26
C ASP A 484 -17.09 13.81 3.61
N ALA A 485 -16.25 14.50 2.84
CA ALA A 485 -16.65 15.71 2.13
C ALA A 485 -17.73 15.43 1.06
N GLN A 486 -17.61 14.32 0.33
CA GLN A 486 -18.60 13.93 -0.67
C GLN A 486 -19.95 13.56 -0.05
N THR A 487 -19.97 12.73 0.99
CA THR A 487 -21.21 12.30 1.66
C THR A 487 -22.00 13.47 2.25
N ARG A 488 -21.31 14.52 2.70
CA ARG A 488 -21.93 15.76 3.19
C ARG A 488 -22.41 16.64 2.05
N SER A 489 -21.62 16.79 0.98
CA SER A 489 -22.02 17.54 -0.21
C SER A 489 -23.21 16.90 -0.95
N SER A 490 -23.37 15.57 -0.92
CA SER A 490 -24.51 14.90 -1.55
C SER A 490 -25.82 15.06 -0.79
N LYS A 491 -25.76 15.32 0.53
CA LYS A 491 -26.94 15.61 1.34
C LYS A 491 -27.49 17.02 1.09
N ASP A 492 -26.71 17.90 0.46
CA ASP A 492 -27.14 19.25 0.03
C ASP A 492 -27.93 19.22 -1.30
N PHE A 493 -28.15 18.06 -1.92
CA PHE A 493 -28.84 17.92 -3.21
C PHE A 493 -30.23 17.26 -3.11
N ASP A 494 -30.97 17.55 -2.03
CA ASP A 494 -32.39 17.21 -1.92
C ASP A 494 -33.23 18.50 -1.75
N PRO A 495 -33.74 19.13 -2.83
CA PRO A 495 -34.36 20.45 -2.78
C PRO A 495 -35.71 20.49 -2.04
N GLN A 496 -36.20 19.36 -1.51
CA GLN A 496 -37.47 19.26 -0.79
C GLN A 496 -37.33 19.13 0.74
N LEU A 497 -36.11 19.07 1.27
CA LEU A 497 -35.86 18.99 2.73
C LEU A 497 -35.10 20.23 3.23
N PHE A 498 -35.67 21.41 2.99
CA PHE A 498 -35.30 22.61 3.73
C PHE A 498 -35.90 22.55 5.14
N ASN A 499 -35.21 21.84 6.04
CA ASN A 499 -35.28 22.17 7.47
C ASN A 499 -34.12 23.13 7.76
N GLU A 500 -34.45 24.34 8.19
CA GLU A 500 -33.53 25.45 8.47
C GLU A 500 -32.58 25.20 9.67
N ASP A 501 -32.55 23.99 10.23
CA ASP A 501 -31.73 23.60 11.40
C ASP A 501 -30.44 22.80 11.06
N ASN A 502 -30.14 22.53 9.78
CA ASN A 502 -28.95 21.75 9.37
C ASN A 502 -27.79 22.62 8.82
N GLN A 503 -27.51 23.79 9.42
CA GLN A 503 -26.41 24.65 8.98
C GLN A 503 -25.00 24.25 9.45
N ASP A 504 -24.79 23.22 10.29
CA ASP A 504 -23.50 23.06 11.00
C ASP A 504 -22.89 21.64 11.01
N ALA A 505 -22.69 21.02 9.85
CA ALA A 505 -21.83 19.82 9.76
C ALA A 505 -20.64 20.00 8.81
N LYS A 506 -19.73 20.94 9.14
CA LYS A 506 -18.46 21.16 8.40
C LYS A 506 -17.69 19.85 8.20
N PRO A 507 -17.18 19.55 6.99
CA PRO A 507 -16.44 18.30 6.72
C PRO A 507 -15.25 18.14 7.66
N ILE A 508 -14.92 16.90 8.03
CA ILE A 508 -13.97 16.54 9.11
C ILE A 508 -12.59 17.16 8.88
N TYR A 509 -12.19 17.36 7.63
CA TYR A 509 -10.88 17.90 7.32
C TYR A 509 -10.71 19.37 7.77
N LEU A 510 -11.78 20.16 7.88
CA LEU A 510 -11.70 21.55 8.33
C LEU A 510 -11.26 21.67 9.80
N PRO A 511 -11.99 21.09 10.78
CA PRO A 511 -11.57 21.13 12.18
C PRO A 511 -10.22 20.42 12.39
N LEU A 512 -9.93 19.36 11.65
CA LEU A 512 -8.63 18.68 11.70
C LEU A 512 -7.49 19.64 11.31
N VAL A 513 -7.65 20.36 10.21
CA VAL A 513 -6.63 21.28 9.71
C VAL A 513 -6.47 22.51 10.61
N ASP A 514 -7.57 23.02 11.17
CA ASP A 514 -7.51 24.11 12.16
C ASP A 514 -6.72 23.67 13.40
N GLU A 515 -6.93 22.44 13.87
CA GLU A 515 -6.19 21.89 15.01
C GLU A 515 -4.70 21.69 14.71
N LEU A 516 -4.36 21.16 13.53
CA LEU A 516 -2.96 21.06 13.09
C LEU A 516 -2.26 22.44 13.03
N CYS A 517 -2.97 23.48 12.59
CA CYS A 517 -2.43 24.83 12.56
C CYS A 517 -2.21 25.39 13.98
N LYS A 518 -3.12 25.12 14.92
CA LYS A 518 -2.96 25.52 16.34
C LYS A 518 -1.83 24.75 17.03
N GLU A 519 -1.75 23.44 16.81
CA GLU A 519 -0.66 22.60 17.33
C GLU A 519 0.68 23.15 16.86
N TYR A 520 0.83 23.48 15.58
CA TYR A 520 2.05 24.09 15.08
C TYR A 520 2.31 25.46 15.69
N ALA A 521 1.30 26.33 15.79
CA ALA A 521 1.43 27.66 16.37
C ALA A 521 1.92 27.60 17.83
N SER A 522 1.38 26.71 18.65
CA SER A 522 1.83 26.52 20.05
C SER A 522 3.27 25.99 20.15
N MET A 523 3.78 25.32 19.11
CA MET A 523 5.17 24.90 19.06
C MET A 523 6.14 26.05 18.74
N THR A 524 5.69 27.14 18.12
CA THR A 524 6.57 28.20 17.58
C THR A 524 7.16 29.18 18.60
N ASP A 525 6.79 29.08 19.87
CA ASP A 525 7.22 29.99 20.95
C ASP A 525 8.73 29.94 21.30
N SER A 526 9.49 29.00 20.73
CA SER A 526 10.95 28.95 20.92
C SER A 526 11.69 29.95 20.02
N ASN A 527 12.21 31.03 20.60
CA ASN A 527 12.93 32.13 19.93
C ASN A 527 14.22 31.75 19.15
N THR A 528 14.60 30.47 19.04
CA THR A 528 15.90 30.04 18.52
C THR A 528 15.89 29.66 17.04
N THR A 529 15.00 28.77 16.59
CA THR A 529 14.95 28.24 15.21
C THR A 529 13.54 27.82 14.79
N TRP A 530 13.26 27.74 13.48
CA TRP A 530 11.98 27.24 12.99
C TRP A 530 11.92 25.75 13.30
N LYS A 531 10.82 25.30 13.92
CA LYS A 531 10.57 23.87 14.09
C LYS A 531 10.15 23.25 12.75
N PRO A 532 10.39 21.94 12.55
CA PRO A 532 9.97 21.24 11.34
C PRO A 532 8.46 21.41 11.10
N PRO A 533 8.01 21.90 9.94
CA PRO A 533 6.61 22.23 9.68
C PRO A 533 5.77 20.99 9.33
N LYS A 534 5.92 19.90 10.08
CA LYS A 534 5.30 18.60 9.73
C LYS A 534 3.76 18.70 9.70
N GLN A 535 3.16 19.36 10.69
CA GLN A 535 1.71 19.57 10.79
C GLN A 535 1.19 20.43 9.63
N LEU A 536 1.90 21.51 9.30
CA LEU A 536 1.54 22.39 8.18
C LEU A 536 1.67 21.69 6.83
N GLN A 537 2.68 20.82 6.66
CA GLN A 537 2.84 20.01 5.45
C GLN A 537 1.66 19.05 5.25
N VAL A 538 1.17 18.40 6.33
CA VAL A 538 -0.03 17.55 6.27
C VAL A 538 -1.29 18.37 5.96
N ALA A 539 -1.46 19.52 6.62
CA ALA A 539 -2.57 20.43 6.33
C ALA A 539 -2.56 20.86 4.85
N TYR A 540 -1.38 21.19 4.31
CA TYR A 540 -1.19 21.53 2.92
C TYR A 540 -1.49 20.35 1.96
N GLN A 541 -1.11 19.11 2.31
CA GLN A 541 -1.52 17.92 1.56
C GLN A 541 -3.04 17.85 1.42
N ILE A 542 -3.77 18.00 2.54
CA ILE A 542 -5.24 17.93 2.58
C ILE A 542 -5.87 19.00 1.68
N TRP A 543 -5.47 20.26 1.82
CA TRP A 543 -6.00 21.33 0.95
C TRP A 543 -5.66 21.12 -0.51
N SER A 544 -4.41 20.78 -0.83
CA SER A 544 -3.96 20.62 -2.22
C SER A 544 -4.72 19.51 -2.96
N CYS A 545 -5.23 18.51 -2.24
CA CYS A 545 -5.97 17.39 -2.82
C CYS A 545 -7.48 17.63 -2.87
N LEU A 546 -8.07 18.23 -1.83
CA LEU A 546 -9.53 18.38 -1.73
C LEU A 546 -10.04 19.70 -2.32
N ARG A 547 -9.33 20.81 -2.06
CA ARG A 547 -9.69 22.17 -2.52
C ARG A 547 -8.44 23.04 -2.66
N PRO A 548 -7.70 22.95 -3.79
CA PRO A 548 -6.43 23.66 -3.95
C PRO A 548 -6.57 25.19 -3.85
N LYS A 549 -7.69 25.75 -4.35
CA LYS A 549 -7.96 27.20 -4.33
C LYS A 549 -8.29 27.77 -2.94
N SER A 550 -8.54 26.93 -1.93
CA SER A 550 -8.89 27.38 -0.58
C SER A 550 -7.72 27.34 0.41
N CYS A 551 -6.51 26.99 -0.02
CA CYS A 551 -5.35 26.95 0.86
C CYS A 551 -4.99 28.37 1.33
N PRO A 552 -4.88 28.64 2.65
CA PRO A 552 -4.37 29.90 3.15
C PRO A 552 -2.93 30.14 2.68
N THR A 553 -2.66 31.30 2.09
CA THR A 553 -1.34 31.64 1.54
C THR A 553 -0.23 31.63 2.60
N TRP A 554 -0.56 31.95 3.85
CA TRP A 554 0.41 31.97 4.95
C TRP A 554 1.03 30.60 5.27
N ILE A 555 0.36 29.50 4.93
CA ILE A 555 0.82 28.14 5.26
C ILE A 555 1.96 27.73 4.34
N VAL A 556 1.78 27.94 3.04
CA VAL A 556 2.86 27.84 2.05
C VAL A 556 4.01 28.76 2.46
N LYS A 557 3.69 30.00 2.90
CA LYS A 557 4.71 30.94 3.38
C LYS A 557 5.53 30.37 4.53
N ALA A 558 4.89 29.87 5.59
CA ALA A 558 5.53 29.33 6.78
C ALA A 558 6.38 28.08 6.49
N ILE A 559 5.89 27.17 5.65
CA ILE A 559 6.64 25.96 5.26
C ILE A 559 7.92 26.35 4.51
N LEU A 560 7.83 27.26 3.54
CA LEU A 560 8.98 27.72 2.77
C LEU A 560 9.95 28.54 3.63
N CYS A 561 9.48 29.31 4.62
CA CYS A 561 10.34 30.04 5.56
C CYS A 561 11.26 29.11 6.36
N TYR A 562 10.76 27.96 6.82
CA TYR A 562 11.59 26.95 7.48
C TYR A 562 12.71 26.45 6.58
N TRP A 563 12.38 26.09 5.33
CA TRP A 563 13.37 25.56 4.39
C TRP A 563 14.36 26.62 3.91
N ALA A 564 13.90 27.85 3.70
CA ALA A 564 14.76 28.98 3.36
C ALA A 564 15.72 29.32 4.51
N GLU A 565 15.26 29.34 5.77
CA GLU A 565 16.14 29.55 6.94
C GLU A 565 17.22 28.46 7.02
N LYS A 566 16.85 27.18 6.86
CA LYS A 566 17.84 26.08 6.82
C LYS A 566 18.84 26.24 5.68
N GLY A 567 18.37 26.56 4.47
CA GLY A 567 19.22 26.78 3.31
C GLY A 567 20.20 27.94 3.51
N VAL A 568 19.73 29.07 4.03
CA VAL A 568 20.53 30.27 4.31
C VAL A 568 21.57 30.01 5.40
N LEU A 569 21.20 29.32 6.48
CA LEU A 569 22.14 28.95 7.55
C LEU A 569 23.24 28.02 7.02
N ALA A 570 22.90 27.06 6.16
CA ALA A 570 23.87 26.16 5.54
C ALA A 570 24.78 26.90 4.54
N ALA A 571 24.21 27.72 3.65
CA ALA A 571 24.92 28.49 2.64
C ALA A 571 25.86 29.55 3.23
N SER A 572 25.55 30.09 4.42
CA SER A 572 26.43 31.08 5.08
C SER A 572 27.79 30.51 5.49
N LYS A 573 27.84 29.20 5.80
CA LYS A 573 29.02 28.48 6.31
C LYS A 573 29.95 27.96 5.22
N VAL A 574 29.48 27.81 3.98
CA VAL A 574 30.22 27.18 2.87
C VAL A 574 30.33 28.14 1.69
N ASN A 575 31.43 28.07 0.93
CA ASN A 575 31.53 28.80 -0.34
C ASN A 575 30.79 28.05 -1.44
N VAL A 576 29.87 28.74 -2.11
CA VAL A 576 28.90 28.16 -3.04
C VAL A 576 29.29 28.46 -4.49
N SER A 577 29.11 27.51 -5.41
CA SER A 577 29.36 27.70 -6.84
C SER A 577 28.42 28.75 -7.45
N LEU A 578 28.83 29.34 -8.58
CA LEU A 578 28.08 30.41 -9.27
C LEU A 578 26.62 30.00 -9.56
N SER A 579 26.38 28.74 -9.96
CA SER A 579 25.03 28.24 -10.24
C SER A 579 24.13 28.33 -9.01
N VAL A 580 24.60 27.94 -7.82
CA VAL A 580 23.76 27.86 -6.61
C VAL A 580 23.84 29.11 -5.72
N GLN A 581 24.66 30.11 -6.09
CA GLN A 581 24.62 31.46 -5.50
C GLN A 581 23.27 32.15 -5.70
N THR A 582 22.68 32.04 -6.89
CA THR A 582 21.36 32.63 -7.18
C THR A 582 20.28 32.03 -6.28
N SER A 583 20.31 30.72 -6.04
CA SER A 583 19.41 30.04 -5.09
C SER A 583 19.56 30.57 -3.65
N ALA A 584 20.80 30.78 -3.19
CA ALA A 584 21.05 31.32 -1.86
C ALA A 584 20.48 32.76 -1.73
N LEU A 585 20.65 33.60 -2.75
CA LEU A 585 20.09 34.95 -2.79
C LEU A 585 18.56 34.94 -2.82
N LEU A 586 17.95 34.08 -3.63
CA LEU A 586 16.49 33.95 -3.70
C LEU A 586 15.87 33.50 -2.37
N MET A 587 16.51 32.55 -1.67
CA MET A 587 16.08 32.15 -0.32
C MET A 587 16.20 33.29 0.69
N THR A 588 17.26 34.12 0.61
CA THR A 588 17.37 35.32 1.48
C THR A 588 16.36 36.40 1.13
N ASP A 589 16.12 36.63 -0.17
CA ASP A 589 15.14 37.62 -0.65
C ASP A 589 13.73 37.19 -0.19
N TYR A 590 13.42 35.88 -0.21
CA TYR A 590 12.15 35.33 0.26
C TYR A 590 11.90 35.55 1.77
N LEU A 591 12.91 35.30 2.61
CA LEU A 591 12.83 35.56 4.06
C LEU A 591 12.61 37.05 4.37
N TRP A 592 13.14 37.93 3.51
CA TRP A 592 12.95 39.37 3.65
C TRP A 592 11.51 39.79 3.29
N ILE A 593 10.93 39.30 2.18
CA ILE A 593 9.53 39.61 1.79
C ILE A 593 8.55 39.16 2.89
N THR A 594 8.70 37.91 3.32
CA THR A 594 7.78 37.28 4.27
C THR A 594 7.78 37.98 5.63
N TYR A 595 8.91 38.57 6.03
CA TYR A 595 9.00 39.43 7.21
C TYR A 595 8.21 40.75 7.07
N HIS A 596 8.17 41.35 5.88
CA HIS A 596 7.56 42.65 5.64
C HIS A 596 6.05 42.60 5.33
N GLU A 597 5.53 41.47 4.85
CA GLU A 597 4.11 41.33 4.45
C GLU A 597 3.20 40.70 5.52
N ALA A 598 3.50 40.83 6.81
CA ALA A 598 2.76 40.13 7.85
C ALA A 598 1.34 40.68 8.07
N SER A 599 0.32 40.04 7.49
CA SER A 599 -1.08 40.22 7.87
C SER A 599 -1.86 38.90 7.89
N GLY A 600 -2.39 38.51 9.07
CA GLY A 600 -3.47 37.51 9.21
C GLY A 600 -3.09 36.06 9.54
N ALA A 601 -1.83 35.73 9.85
CA ALA A 601 -1.41 34.35 10.15
C ALA A 601 -1.37 34.02 11.66
N HIS A 602 -1.55 32.75 12.01
CA HIS A 602 -1.44 32.25 13.40
C HIS A 602 0.01 32.11 13.91
N VAL A 603 1.01 32.46 13.09
CA VAL A 603 2.43 32.31 13.41
C VAL A 603 3.16 33.63 13.14
N PRO A 604 4.05 34.10 14.04
CA PRO A 604 4.84 35.30 13.80
C PRO A 604 5.94 35.04 12.76
N PHE A 605 5.96 35.82 11.69
CA PHE A 605 7.01 35.80 10.65
C PHE A 605 8.24 36.64 11.02
N THR A 606 8.65 36.62 12.29
CA THR A 606 9.77 37.44 12.78
C THR A 606 11.13 36.85 12.35
N LEU A 607 12.04 37.72 11.89
CA LEU A 607 13.40 37.32 11.59
C LEU A 607 14.16 37.02 12.89
N ARG A 608 14.61 35.78 13.05
CA ARG A 608 15.43 35.38 14.21
C ARG A 608 16.85 35.94 14.12
N PRO A 609 17.54 36.15 15.26
CA PRO A 609 18.88 36.76 15.27
C PRO A 609 19.92 36.00 14.43
N ALA A 610 19.95 34.66 14.53
CA ALA A 610 20.88 33.82 13.77
C ALA A 610 20.63 33.94 12.26
N THR A 611 19.36 33.99 11.86
CA THR A 611 18.92 34.08 10.47
C THR A 611 19.27 35.44 9.89
N LYS A 612 19.08 36.52 10.66
CA LYS A 612 19.51 37.87 10.27
C LYS A 612 21.02 37.96 10.05
N ALA A 613 21.83 37.37 10.93
CA ALA A 613 23.29 37.32 10.77
C ALA A 613 23.72 36.50 9.53
N ALA A 614 23.05 35.39 9.26
CA ALA A 614 23.31 34.59 8.06
C ALA A 614 22.93 35.33 6.77
N MET A 615 21.80 36.05 6.75
CA MET A 615 21.41 36.91 5.63
C MET A 615 22.45 38.00 5.36
N GLN A 616 22.97 38.66 6.40
CA GLN A 616 24.06 39.65 6.25
C GLN A 616 25.32 39.01 5.64
N THR A 617 25.65 37.78 6.03
CA THR A 617 26.79 37.03 5.49
C THR A 617 26.59 36.69 4.00
N ILE A 618 25.39 36.29 3.59
CA ILE A 618 25.10 35.95 2.19
C ILE A 618 25.10 37.20 1.30
N TYR A 619 24.39 38.27 1.69
CA TYR A 619 24.42 39.51 0.92
C TYR A 619 25.81 40.15 0.87
N SER A 620 26.66 39.92 1.89
CA SER A 620 28.04 40.39 1.85
C SER A 620 28.94 39.62 0.91
N LYS A 621 28.75 38.31 0.80
CA LYS A 621 29.51 37.43 -0.10
C LYS A 621 29.05 37.52 -1.56
N TYR A 622 27.74 37.53 -1.81
CA TYR A 622 27.17 37.31 -3.14
C TYR A 622 26.19 38.40 -3.61
N GLY A 623 25.75 39.31 -2.73
CA GLY A 623 24.76 40.35 -3.05
C GLY A 623 25.35 41.64 -3.63
N ASN A 624 24.47 42.48 -4.16
CA ASN A 624 24.81 43.82 -4.66
C ASN A 624 24.90 44.84 -3.51
N LYS A 625 25.50 46.01 -3.75
CA LYS A 625 25.55 47.12 -2.76
C LYS A 625 24.14 47.51 -2.25
N ALA A 626 23.14 47.46 -3.12
CA ALA A 626 21.75 47.73 -2.77
C ALA A 626 21.14 46.69 -1.80
N ASP A 627 21.59 45.43 -1.85
CA ASP A 627 21.08 44.37 -0.98
C ASP A 627 21.55 44.55 0.48
N LYS A 628 22.80 45.01 0.65
CA LYS A 628 23.35 45.38 1.96
C LYS A 628 22.57 46.55 2.56
N ALA A 629 22.40 47.62 1.78
CA ALA A 629 21.67 48.80 2.21
C ALA A 629 20.23 48.46 2.60
N ARG A 630 19.55 47.58 1.84
CA ARG A 630 18.17 47.12 2.13
C ARG A 630 18.04 46.42 3.48
N LEU A 631 19.01 45.56 3.85
CA LEU A 631 18.95 44.84 5.12
C LEU A 631 19.28 45.73 6.33
N GLU A 632 20.07 46.80 6.12
CA GLU A 632 20.40 47.77 7.17
C GLU A 632 19.29 48.82 7.37
N SER A 633 18.67 49.28 6.28
CA SER A 633 17.60 50.30 6.32
C SER A 633 16.21 49.71 6.57
N ASN A 634 16.03 48.39 6.38
CA ASN A 634 14.72 47.72 6.33
C ASN A 634 13.76 48.34 5.29
N GLN A 635 14.28 48.99 4.25
CA GLN A 635 13.51 49.68 3.21
C GLN A 635 14.12 49.43 1.82
N GLY A 636 13.27 49.24 0.81
CA GLY A 636 13.68 49.09 -0.59
C GLY A 636 12.90 48.02 -1.36
N SER A 637 13.11 47.95 -2.67
CA SER A 637 12.57 46.88 -3.53
C SER A 637 13.61 45.79 -3.78
N LEU A 638 13.14 44.59 -4.14
CA LEU A 638 14.00 43.48 -4.51
C LEU A 638 14.52 43.61 -5.95
N PRO A 639 15.80 43.33 -6.20
CA PRO A 639 16.32 43.26 -7.56
C PRO A 639 15.81 42.00 -8.27
N PRO A 640 15.56 42.04 -9.58
CA PRO A 640 15.31 40.83 -10.35
C PRO A 640 16.59 40.00 -10.40
N ARG A 641 16.52 38.75 -9.92
CA ARG A 641 17.62 37.77 -9.95
C ARG A 641 17.56 36.86 -11.17
N GLU A 642 16.39 36.72 -11.76
CA GLU A 642 16.08 35.79 -12.84
C GLU A 642 15.28 36.49 -13.94
N PHE A 643 15.31 35.91 -15.13
CA PHE A 643 14.63 36.42 -16.32
C PHE A 643 13.75 35.34 -16.93
N CYS A 644 12.66 35.74 -17.56
CA CYS A 644 11.73 34.83 -18.21
C CYS A 644 12.41 34.15 -19.42
N ASN A 645 12.32 32.82 -19.50
CA ASN A 645 12.87 32.07 -20.63
C ASN A 645 12.16 32.38 -21.96
N LEU A 646 10.91 32.87 -21.92
CA LEU A 646 10.12 33.15 -23.12
C LEU A 646 10.35 34.55 -23.69
N CYS A 647 10.49 35.58 -22.83
CA CYS A 647 10.56 36.98 -23.28
C CYS A 647 11.75 37.77 -22.72
N SER A 648 12.62 37.12 -21.94
CA SER A 648 13.79 37.74 -21.28
C SER A 648 13.45 38.90 -20.33
N ALA A 649 12.17 39.11 -20.02
CA ALA A 649 11.75 40.13 -19.07
C ALA A 649 12.14 39.73 -17.63
N PRO A 650 12.47 40.70 -16.76
CA PRO A 650 12.84 40.42 -15.38
C PRO A 650 11.68 39.77 -14.61
N VAL A 651 12.00 38.80 -13.76
CA VAL A 651 11.05 38.14 -12.86
C VAL A 651 11.38 38.54 -11.43
N VAL A 652 10.50 39.34 -10.82
CA VAL A 652 10.65 39.78 -9.42
C VAL A 652 10.06 38.73 -8.49
N LEU A 653 10.73 38.47 -7.37
CA LEU A 653 10.20 37.57 -6.35
C LEU A 653 9.04 38.25 -5.63
N THR A 654 7.88 37.61 -5.66
CA THR A 654 6.66 38.01 -4.96
C THR A 654 6.36 37.00 -3.85
N SER A 655 5.40 37.31 -2.99
CA SER A 655 5.01 36.43 -1.89
C SER A 655 4.15 35.24 -2.29
N ASP A 656 3.52 35.29 -3.46
CA ASP A 656 2.93 34.15 -4.15
C ASP A 656 4.03 33.36 -4.87
N PHE A 657 4.73 32.53 -4.11
CA PHE A 657 5.96 31.89 -4.54
C PHE A 657 5.78 30.90 -5.71
N LEU A 658 4.70 30.10 -5.68
CA LEU A 658 4.47 28.99 -6.61
C LEU A 658 4.04 29.44 -8.01
N THR A 659 3.31 30.55 -8.10
CA THR A 659 2.80 31.12 -9.34
C THR A 659 3.60 32.38 -9.67
N ALA A 660 4.77 32.20 -10.27
CA ALA A 660 5.61 33.33 -10.65
C ALA A 660 5.08 33.94 -11.95
N THR A 661 4.97 35.27 -12.02
CA THR A 661 4.64 35.97 -13.26
C THR A 661 5.76 36.91 -13.66
N CYS A 662 6.08 36.94 -14.96
CA CYS A 662 6.99 37.95 -15.49
C CYS A 662 6.25 39.30 -15.68
N THR A 663 6.99 40.39 -15.94
CA THR A 663 6.37 41.70 -16.19
C THR A 663 5.44 41.74 -17.41
N ASN A 664 5.52 40.73 -18.30
CA ASN A 664 4.65 40.57 -19.46
C ASN A 664 3.54 39.51 -19.22
N ASN A 665 3.27 39.13 -17.97
CA ASN A 665 2.23 38.18 -17.56
C ASN A 665 2.39 36.74 -18.09
N HIS A 666 3.59 36.28 -18.41
CA HIS A 666 3.83 34.85 -18.57
C HIS A 666 3.87 34.17 -17.21
N GLU A 667 3.05 33.13 -17.04
CA GLU A 667 3.07 32.25 -15.87
C GLU A 667 4.27 31.30 -15.95
N LEU A 668 5.04 31.26 -14.87
CA LEU A 668 6.24 30.46 -14.72
C LEU A 668 6.20 29.74 -13.38
N GLU A 669 6.85 28.58 -13.31
CA GLU A 669 6.89 27.76 -12.11
C GLU A 669 8.25 27.84 -11.43
N ARG A 670 8.24 27.82 -10.09
CA ARG A 670 9.45 27.80 -9.27
C ARG A 670 9.67 26.45 -8.63
N SER A 671 10.94 26.04 -8.60
CA SER A 671 11.38 24.86 -7.88
C SER A 671 11.28 25.07 -6.37
N PHE A 672 10.53 24.22 -5.67
CA PHE A 672 10.43 24.27 -4.21
C PHE A 672 11.76 23.92 -3.50
N MET A 673 12.72 23.33 -4.20
CA MET A 673 14.03 22.94 -3.65
C MET A 673 15.04 24.10 -3.70
N ASN A 674 15.25 24.67 -4.88
CA ASN A 674 16.33 25.63 -5.14
C ASN A 674 15.82 27.07 -5.31
N PHE A 675 14.50 27.29 -5.26
CA PHE A 675 13.81 28.59 -5.37
C PHE A 675 13.90 29.27 -6.74
N LYS A 676 14.57 28.63 -7.71
CA LYS A 676 14.72 29.14 -9.06
C LYS A 676 13.52 28.83 -9.94
N LEU A 677 13.43 29.54 -11.06
CA LEU A 677 12.54 29.15 -12.16
C LEU A 677 12.96 27.78 -12.72
N VAL A 678 11.97 26.94 -13.01
CA VAL A 678 12.21 25.64 -13.65
C VAL A 678 12.66 25.87 -15.09
N THR A 679 13.83 25.34 -15.45
CA THR A 679 14.42 25.57 -16.79
C THR A 679 14.84 24.29 -17.51
N SER A 680 15.00 23.18 -16.78
CA SER A 680 15.39 21.89 -17.35
C SER A 680 14.20 21.11 -17.91
N ASN A 681 14.50 20.15 -18.79
CA ASN A 681 13.53 19.17 -19.29
C ASN A 681 13.35 17.98 -18.32
N GLU A 682 14.32 17.76 -17.41
CA GLU A 682 14.27 16.70 -16.41
C GLU A 682 13.87 17.29 -15.05
N VAL A 683 12.60 17.16 -14.69
CA VAL A 683 12.04 17.79 -13.48
C VAL A 683 11.40 16.77 -12.58
N TRP A 684 11.50 17.02 -11.28
CA TRP A 684 10.82 16.24 -10.26
C TRP A 684 9.47 16.85 -9.97
N LYS A 685 8.38 16.12 -10.23
CA LYS A 685 7.02 16.57 -9.92
C LYS A 685 6.49 15.87 -8.68
N CYS A 686 5.91 16.62 -7.76
CA CYS A 686 5.23 16.06 -6.60
C CYS A 686 3.87 15.47 -6.99
N LEU A 687 3.61 14.21 -6.61
CA LEU A 687 2.35 13.53 -6.95
C LEU A 687 1.12 14.07 -6.20
N THR A 688 1.28 14.72 -5.05
CA THR A 688 0.13 15.21 -4.26
C THR A 688 -0.14 16.70 -4.46
N CYS A 689 0.85 17.59 -4.37
CA CYS A 689 0.64 19.03 -4.52
C CYS A 689 1.06 19.59 -5.89
N GLU A 690 1.52 18.74 -6.81
CA GLU A 690 1.89 19.09 -8.19
C GLU A 690 3.04 20.09 -8.34
N ALA A 691 3.69 20.46 -7.24
CA ALA A 691 4.84 21.34 -7.27
C ALA A 691 6.07 20.67 -7.90
N PHE A 692 6.88 21.48 -8.56
CA PHE A 692 8.06 21.04 -9.29
C PHE A 692 9.34 21.29 -8.51
N ALA A 693 10.35 20.46 -8.75
CA ALA A 693 11.73 20.68 -8.37
C ALA A 693 12.63 20.40 -9.57
N ASP A 694 13.58 21.31 -9.77
CA ASP A 694 14.61 21.19 -10.81
C ASP A 694 15.88 20.63 -10.14
N ASP A 695 16.50 19.62 -10.75
CA ASP A 695 17.76 19.01 -10.29
C ASP A 695 18.95 19.57 -11.07
N GLU A 696 19.75 20.42 -10.43
CA GLU A 696 20.99 20.95 -11.01
C GLU A 696 22.16 19.96 -10.85
N GLY A 697 22.01 18.75 -11.38
CA GLY A 697 23.11 17.81 -11.66
C GLY A 697 23.78 17.11 -10.46
N SER A 698 24.85 16.36 -10.77
CA SER A 698 25.41 15.29 -9.94
C SER A 698 26.18 15.70 -8.67
N ALA A 699 26.21 16.97 -8.26
CA ALA A 699 26.97 17.44 -7.10
C ALA A 699 26.09 17.64 -5.86
N SER A 700 26.61 17.35 -4.65
CA SER A 700 25.94 17.74 -3.39
C SER A 700 25.85 19.26 -3.30
N THR A 701 24.66 19.79 -3.08
CA THR A 701 24.43 21.23 -2.85
C THR A 701 24.11 21.48 -1.37
N PHE A 702 24.08 22.75 -0.94
CA PHE A 702 23.71 23.07 0.46
C PHE A 702 22.26 22.71 0.79
N TYR A 703 21.44 22.47 -0.24
CA TYR A 703 20.02 22.14 -0.12
C TYR A 703 19.71 20.69 -0.53
N MET A 704 20.69 19.89 -0.98
CA MET A 704 20.48 18.49 -1.36
C MET A 704 21.70 17.63 -1.04
N SER A 705 21.48 16.56 -0.26
CA SER A 705 22.52 15.60 0.09
C SER A 705 22.76 14.59 -1.05
N LYS A 706 23.93 13.93 -1.08
CA LYS A 706 24.23 12.90 -2.09
C LYS A 706 23.38 11.63 -1.94
N GLU A 707 22.87 11.35 -0.74
CA GLU A 707 22.08 10.15 -0.42
C GLU A 707 20.63 10.26 -0.91
N ASP A 708 20.13 11.48 -1.16
CA ASP A 708 18.73 11.74 -1.53
C ASP A 708 18.44 11.74 -3.04
N LYS A 709 19.43 11.46 -3.89
CA LYS A 709 19.31 11.64 -5.35
C LYS A 709 18.24 10.79 -6.03
N ASN A 710 17.97 9.59 -5.50
CA ASN A 710 17.04 8.66 -6.13
C ASN A 710 15.60 8.82 -5.60
N ILE A 711 15.42 9.50 -4.46
CA ILE A 711 14.11 9.64 -3.81
C ILE A 711 13.99 11.07 -3.26
N ILE A 712 13.35 11.94 -4.04
CA ILE A 712 13.09 13.32 -3.63
C ILE A 712 11.75 13.41 -2.92
N HIS A 713 11.74 14.09 -1.76
CA HIS A 713 10.52 14.46 -1.05
C HIS A 713 10.18 15.93 -1.28
N CYS A 714 8.90 16.20 -1.51
CA CYS A 714 8.39 17.54 -1.66
C CYS A 714 8.53 18.33 -0.36
N ARG A 715 9.16 19.51 -0.41
CA ARG A 715 9.30 20.36 0.78
C ARG A 715 8.00 21.00 1.23
N LEU A 716 7.04 21.16 0.32
CA LEU A 716 5.75 21.78 0.61
C LEU A 716 4.81 20.84 1.32
N CYS A 717 4.68 19.61 0.82
CA CYS A 717 3.70 18.67 1.33
C CYS A 717 4.33 17.45 2.00
N GLY A 718 5.63 17.20 1.85
CA GLY A 718 6.34 16.04 2.41
C GLY A 718 6.26 14.77 1.56
N SER A 719 5.32 14.68 0.62
CA SER A 719 5.12 13.52 -0.24
C SER A 719 6.29 13.24 -1.19
N TYR A 720 6.29 12.07 -1.80
CA TYR A 720 7.30 11.68 -2.78
C TYR A 720 7.10 12.40 -4.12
N CYS A 721 8.23 12.77 -4.73
CA CYS A 721 8.31 13.29 -6.08
C CYS A 721 8.73 12.19 -7.05
N GLN A 722 8.25 12.30 -8.29
CA GLN A 722 8.62 11.45 -9.40
C GLN A 722 9.47 12.27 -10.37
N GLN A 723 10.55 11.67 -10.88
CA GLN A 723 11.34 12.26 -11.94
C GLN A 723 10.59 12.11 -13.27
N LEU A 724 10.43 13.22 -13.99
CA LEU A 724 9.78 13.29 -15.28
C LEU A 724 10.74 13.89 -16.29
N THR A 725 10.84 13.23 -17.43
CA THR A 725 11.54 13.74 -18.60
C THR A 725 10.49 14.24 -19.58
N TYR A 726 10.53 15.55 -19.88
CA TYR A 726 9.62 16.23 -20.81
C TYR A 726 10.20 16.36 -22.21
#